data_AF-A0A849SST1-F1
#
_entry.id   AF-A0A849SST1-F1
#
_cell.length_a   1.000
_cell.length_b   1.000
_cell.length_c   1.000
_cell.angle_alpha   90.00
_cell.angle_beta   90.00
_cell.angle_gamma   90.00
#
_symmetry.space_group_name_H-M   'P 1'
#
loop_
_entity.id
_entity.type
_entity.pdbx_description
1 polymer ?
#
loop_
_entity_poly.entity_id
_entity_poly.type
_entity_poly.pdbx_seq_one_letter_code
_entity_poly.pdbx_strand_id
1 'polypeptide(L)'
;MLDAETKRRIDSCRDILVGKVPDPKSQVEQITIALIYKFMDDMDAEAEELGGSRSFFTDDYAKYGWAKLMRSGLGGHETLNLYAEAIAKMPENPGIPALFRDIFKNAYLPYRDPETLRSFLKEIDVFSYDHSEKLGDAFEYLLSVLGSQGDAGQFRTPRHIIDFMVEVMNPQKSESLLDPACGTAGFLISAWKHILKTNTKVRTGDQLTPDERTNLAANIHGYDISPDMVRLSLVNLYLHGFSDPHVVEYDTLTSEEKWNETADVILANPPFMSPKGGIKPHKRFSIQAARSEVLFVDYIAEHLSPNGRAAIVVPEGIIFQSQTAYKSLRKLLVEKYLVAVISLPAGVFNPYSGVKTSILILDKRLAKTSDSIAFLKVENDGFGLGAQRRAFDKNDLPQIKIELDAYLQALRSQQPTAELQLTRGLIVAKEKIAENGDYNLSGERYREGVQRASSYPHIRIEDIARVTSGNSAPQGDEYFTGGEFSFVRTSDVGAVHLSDHFVGSADKLNDKAIAELRLEFFPAGTILFPKSGASTFLNHRVVMGEAAYVSSHLACITCDESKALPKFIYHLLCRVDARDITPDQAYPSLRLSEIGAIQIPLPPLEVQKEIVAEIEGYQKVINGARAVLDNYRPHIPIHPDWLISTFGDAPFQIIDGDRGANYPSKEDFFPAGHCLFLNTKNVRSDGFKFDELEFISEEKDNALRKGKLERGDVLLTTRGTIGNTALYDDSVKFDHIRINSGMLIFRPDTSKLLSSYLFHFFQSETFRVQREAIVSGAAQPQLPIRNLSQAKIPLPPLATQQAIVAEIEAEQTLVAANRELIERFEKKIQSTLARVWGE
;
A
#
# COMPACT_ATOMS: atom_id res chain seq x y z
N MET A 1 15.16 -25.65 13.88
CA MET A 1 13.74 -25.34 14.22
C MET A 1 13.82 -24.95 15.69
N LEU A 2 13.49 -23.70 16.02
CA LEU A 2 13.67 -23.19 17.37
C LEU A 2 12.89 -24.03 18.39
N ASP A 3 13.56 -24.53 19.42
CA ASP A 3 12.89 -25.28 20.47
C ASP A 3 12.04 -24.36 21.37
N ALA A 4 11.01 -24.93 21.98
CA ALA A 4 10.03 -24.18 22.77
C ALA A 4 10.63 -23.54 24.04
N GLU A 5 11.76 -24.05 24.54
CA GLU A 5 12.44 -23.51 25.71
C GLU A 5 13.23 -22.25 25.34
N THR A 6 14.05 -22.32 24.30
CA THR A 6 14.81 -21.19 23.74
C THR A 6 13.89 -20.01 23.43
N LYS A 7 12.73 -20.28 22.80
CA LYS A 7 11.70 -19.25 22.56
C LYS A 7 11.21 -18.59 23.84
N ARG A 8 10.83 -19.41 24.83
CA ARG A 8 10.30 -18.93 26.12
C ARG A 8 11.31 -18.07 26.88
N ARG A 9 12.60 -18.43 26.81
CA ARG A 9 13.69 -17.67 27.45
C ARG A 9 13.87 -16.30 26.81
N ILE A 10 13.85 -16.22 25.48
CA ILE A 10 13.92 -14.94 24.76
C ILE A 10 12.71 -14.06 25.11
N ASP A 11 11.50 -14.64 25.13
CA ASP A 11 10.29 -13.92 25.52
C ASP A 11 10.40 -13.43 26.98
N SER A 12 10.95 -14.24 27.89
CA SER A 12 11.23 -13.86 29.28
C SER A 12 12.22 -12.70 29.39
N CYS A 13 13.33 -12.72 28.62
CA CYS A 13 14.26 -11.59 28.55
C CYS A 13 13.55 -10.30 28.13
N ARG A 14 12.65 -10.38 27.13
CA ARG A 14 11.87 -9.24 26.69
C ARG A 14 10.93 -8.75 27.78
N ASP A 15 10.18 -9.64 28.41
CA ASP A 15 9.24 -9.31 29.48
C ASP A 15 9.92 -8.61 30.66
N ILE A 16 11.14 -9.04 31.03
CA ILE A 16 11.98 -8.37 32.04
C ILE A 16 12.32 -6.93 31.61
N LEU A 17 12.62 -6.73 30.33
CA LEU A 17 13.01 -5.43 29.79
C LEU A 17 11.83 -4.48 29.54
N VAL A 18 10.61 -4.96 29.26
CA VAL A 18 9.44 -4.14 28.89
C VAL A 18 9.20 -2.97 29.86
N GLY A 19 9.39 -3.18 31.16
CA GLY A 19 9.16 -2.16 32.18
C GLY A 19 10.25 -1.06 32.26
N LYS A 20 11.42 -1.26 31.64
CA LYS A 20 12.58 -0.35 31.72
C LYS A 20 13.06 0.14 30.35
N VAL A 21 12.83 -0.66 29.31
CA VAL A 21 13.17 -0.41 27.91
C VAL A 21 11.87 -0.60 27.13
N PRO A 22 11.07 0.47 26.95
CA PRO A 22 9.74 0.35 26.34
C PRO A 22 9.81 0.08 24.84
N ASP A 23 10.91 0.48 24.19
CA ASP A 23 11.13 0.30 22.75
C ASP A 23 11.57 -1.16 22.44
N PRO A 24 10.78 -1.93 21.66
CA PRO A 24 11.11 -3.31 21.32
C PRO A 24 12.41 -3.48 20.54
N LYS A 25 12.79 -2.48 19.72
CA LYS A 25 14.07 -2.51 18.99
C LYS A 25 15.23 -2.47 19.98
N SER A 26 15.19 -1.54 20.93
CA SER A 26 16.15 -1.44 22.02
C SER A 26 16.16 -2.70 22.89
N GLN A 27 15.01 -3.35 23.14
CA GLN A 27 14.98 -4.63 23.87
C GLN A 27 15.78 -5.72 23.14
N VAL A 28 15.55 -5.89 21.83
CA VAL A 28 16.24 -6.89 21.02
C VAL A 28 17.73 -6.56 20.91
N GLU A 29 18.09 -5.29 20.82
CA GLU A 29 19.49 -4.84 20.83
C GLU A 29 20.18 -5.24 22.14
N GLN A 30 19.56 -5.01 23.30
CA GLN A 30 20.12 -5.42 24.59
C GLN A 30 20.28 -6.94 24.70
N ILE A 31 19.30 -7.71 24.24
CA ILE A 31 19.37 -9.18 24.21
C ILE A 31 20.50 -9.65 23.29
N THR A 32 20.62 -9.03 22.10
CA THR A 32 21.66 -9.35 21.12
C THR A 32 23.05 -9.10 21.68
N ILE A 33 23.28 -7.92 22.27
CA ILE A 33 24.55 -7.55 22.91
C ILE A 33 24.90 -8.56 24.01
N ALA A 34 23.94 -8.90 24.87
CA ALA A 34 24.18 -9.83 25.97
C ALA A 34 24.48 -11.27 25.49
N LEU A 35 23.78 -11.75 24.47
CA LEU A 35 24.02 -13.08 23.88
C LEU A 35 25.41 -13.15 23.25
N ILE A 36 25.81 -12.15 22.45
CA ILE A 36 27.14 -12.09 21.83
C ILE A 36 28.23 -11.98 22.90
N TYR A 37 27.99 -11.16 23.92
CA TYR A 37 28.94 -10.97 25.01
C TYR A 37 29.17 -12.27 25.79
N LYS A 38 28.10 -13.00 26.13
CA LYS A 38 28.21 -14.32 26.76
C LYS A 38 28.90 -15.32 25.84
N PHE A 39 28.51 -15.35 24.57
CA PHE A 39 29.07 -16.23 23.56
C PHE A 39 30.60 -16.12 23.45
N MET A 40 31.13 -14.90 23.49
CA MET A 40 32.58 -14.69 23.50
C MET A 40 33.26 -15.32 24.73
N ASP A 41 32.63 -15.31 25.90
CA ASP A 41 33.22 -15.90 27.11
C ASP A 41 33.16 -17.43 27.07
N ASP A 42 32.06 -17.98 26.52
CA ASP A 42 31.92 -19.41 26.31
C ASP A 42 32.98 -19.94 25.32
N MET A 43 33.27 -19.20 24.24
CA MET A 43 34.35 -19.55 23.30
C MET A 43 35.73 -19.51 23.96
N ASP A 44 35.98 -18.50 24.78
CA ASP A 44 37.21 -18.39 25.56
C ASP A 44 37.37 -19.58 26.51
N ALA A 45 36.29 -19.98 27.18
CA ALA A 45 36.27 -21.14 28.08
C ALA A 45 36.51 -22.46 27.33
N GLU A 46 35.85 -22.67 26.18
CA GLU A 46 36.08 -23.87 25.36
C GLU A 46 37.51 -23.93 24.83
N ALA A 47 38.07 -22.80 24.39
CA ALA A 47 39.46 -22.73 23.95
C ALA A 47 40.42 -23.15 25.08
N GLU A 48 40.19 -22.72 26.32
CA GLU A 48 40.95 -23.15 27.50
C GLU A 48 40.80 -24.65 27.78
N GLU A 49 39.57 -25.19 27.69
CA GLU A 49 39.29 -26.62 27.88
C GLU A 49 40.01 -27.51 26.85
N LEU A 50 40.14 -27.02 25.61
CA LEU A 50 40.86 -27.68 24.53
C LEU A 50 42.39 -27.47 24.59
N GLY A 51 42.91 -26.84 25.64
CA GLY A 51 44.34 -26.61 25.88
C GLY A 51 44.92 -25.38 25.17
N GLY A 52 44.06 -24.51 24.63
CA GLY A 52 44.40 -23.18 24.14
C GLY A 52 44.37 -22.12 25.25
N SER A 53 44.27 -20.85 24.84
CA SER A 53 44.20 -19.70 25.74
C SER A 53 43.03 -18.80 25.37
N ARG A 54 42.49 -18.07 26.35
CA ARG A 54 41.54 -16.98 26.09
C ARG A 54 42.09 -15.99 25.07
N SER A 55 41.19 -15.44 24.28
CA SER A 55 41.46 -14.48 23.22
C SER A 55 40.60 -13.22 23.36
N PHE A 56 39.35 -13.33 23.84
CA PHE A 56 38.44 -12.21 23.96
C PHE A 56 38.58 -11.48 25.29
N PHE A 57 38.63 -12.19 26.41
CA PHE A 57 38.68 -11.64 27.76
C PHE A 57 40.06 -11.84 28.39
N THR A 58 41.07 -11.18 27.82
CA THR A 58 42.47 -11.20 28.26
C THR A 58 42.93 -9.83 28.79
N ASP A 59 44.11 -9.78 29.42
CA ASP A 59 44.75 -8.54 29.90
C ASP A 59 43.80 -7.60 30.67
N ASP A 60 43.71 -6.34 30.27
CA ASP A 60 42.85 -5.31 30.88
C ASP A 60 41.35 -5.63 30.74
N TYR A 61 40.98 -6.50 29.80
CA TYR A 61 39.61 -6.95 29.55
C TYR A 61 39.23 -8.21 30.33
N ALA A 62 40.21 -8.91 30.92
CA ALA A 62 39.96 -10.14 31.66
C ALA A 62 38.97 -9.93 32.81
N LYS A 63 38.88 -8.73 33.39
CA LYS A 63 37.94 -8.40 34.47
C LYS A 63 36.46 -8.41 34.03
N TYR A 64 36.20 -8.32 32.72
CA TYR A 64 34.86 -8.27 32.15
C TYR A 64 34.28 -9.65 31.84
N GLY A 65 35.07 -10.73 31.84
CA GLY A 65 34.59 -12.08 31.48
C GLY A 65 33.31 -12.50 32.22
N TRP A 66 32.45 -13.27 31.53
CA TRP A 66 31.09 -13.60 31.98
C TRP A 66 31.07 -14.25 33.36
N ALA A 67 31.96 -15.22 33.60
CA ALA A 67 32.11 -15.86 34.91
C ALA A 67 32.42 -14.86 36.06
N LYS A 68 33.16 -13.78 35.78
CA LYS A 68 33.46 -12.73 36.77
C LYS A 68 32.29 -11.78 36.97
N LEU A 69 31.52 -11.53 35.91
CA LEU A 69 30.29 -10.74 35.97
C LEU A 69 29.20 -11.45 36.80
N MET A 70 29.08 -12.77 36.65
CA MET A 70 28.02 -13.60 37.27
C MET A 70 28.39 -14.15 38.66
N ARG A 71 29.55 -13.78 39.23
CA ARG A 71 30.00 -14.32 40.53
C ARG A 71 29.08 -13.92 41.70
N SER A 72 28.82 -14.85 42.61
CA SER A 72 27.88 -14.69 43.73
C SER A 72 28.23 -13.59 44.76
N GLY A 73 29.49 -13.13 44.78
CA GLY A 73 29.97 -12.10 45.71
C GLY A 73 29.88 -10.65 45.19
N LEU A 74 29.44 -10.41 43.95
CA LEU A 74 29.39 -9.07 43.36
C LEU A 74 28.07 -8.36 43.71
N GLY A 75 28.14 -7.14 44.26
CA GLY A 75 26.96 -6.33 44.59
C GLY A 75 26.13 -5.95 43.35
N GLY A 76 24.85 -5.61 43.51
CA GLY A 76 23.97 -5.33 42.37
C GLY A 76 24.42 -4.11 41.56
N HIS A 77 24.74 -3.03 42.25
CA HIS A 77 25.30 -1.82 41.64
C HIS A 77 26.69 -2.06 41.04
N GLU A 78 27.51 -2.92 41.66
CA GLU A 78 28.81 -3.30 41.12
C GLU A 78 28.67 -4.10 39.82
N THR A 79 27.72 -5.04 39.77
CA THR A 79 27.39 -5.82 38.56
C THR A 79 26.95 -4.88 37.43
N LEU A 80 26.08 -3.92 37.76
CA LEU A 80 25.58 -2.93 36.80
C LEU A 80 26.70 -2.06 36.24
N ASN A 81 27.55 -1.51 37.10
CA ASN A 81 28.67 -0.69 36.67
C ASN A 81 29.67 -1.51 35.84
N LEU A 82 29.97 -2.75 36.24
CA LEU A 82 30.90 -3.62 35.54
C LEU A 82 30.39 -3.98 34.14
N TYR A 83 29.11 -4.36 34.02
CA TYR A 83 28.49 -4.67 32.72
C TYR A 83 28.42 -3.45 31.81
N ALA A 84 27.98 -2.30 32.34
CA ALA A 84 27.90 -1.05 31.58
C ALA A 84 29.29 -0.58 31.11
N GLU A 85 30.33 -0.70 31.96
CA GLU A 85 31.71 -0.43 31.56
C GLU A 85 32.20 -1.43 30.50
N ALA A 86 31.86 -2.71 30.64
CA ALA A 86 32.28 -3.75 29.72
C ALA A 86 31.76 -3.49 28.31
N ILE A 87 30.44 -3.38 28.12
CA ILE A 87 29.84 -3.19 26.80
C ILE A 87 30.31 -1.90 26.11
N ALA A 88 30.61 -0.85 26.90
CA ALA A 88 31.14 0.40 26.37
C ALA A 88 32.60 0.30 25.90
N LYS A 89 33.40 -0.60 26.51
CA LYS A 89 34.82 -0.79 26.19
C LYS A 89 35.11 -1.95 25.24
N MET A 90 34.18 -2.87 25.03
CA MET A 90 34.34 -3.96 24.06
C MET A 90 34.76 -3.49 22.65
N PRO A 91 34.31 -2.33 22.11
CA PRO A 91 34.77 -1.83 20.80
C PRO A 91 36.29 -1.56 20.73
N GLU A 92 36.94 -1.36 21.86
CA GLU A 92 38.38 -1.07 21.95
C GLU A 92 39.22 -2.33 22.14
N ASN A 93 38.59 -3.48 22.41
CA ASN A 93 39.28 -4.71 22.77
C ASN A 93 39.99 -5.34 21.55
N PRO A 94 41.34 -5.39 21.52
CA PRO A 94 42.09 -5.90 20.38
C PRO A 94 41.92 -7.41 20.18
N GLY A 95 41.47 -8.15 21.20
CA GLY A 95 41.17 -9.57 21.13
C GLY A 95 39.86 -9.89 20.40
N ILE A 96 39.02 -8.88 20.14
CA ILE A 96 37.73 -9.04 19.47
C ILE A 96 37.88 -8.78 17.96
N PRO A 97 37.43 -9.71 17.08
CA PRO A 97 37.32 -9.48 15.65
C PRO A 97 36.58 -8.18 15.33
N ALA A 98 37.02 -7.48 14.29
CA ALA A 98 36.43 -6.17 13.92
C ALA A 98 34.90 -6.22 13.80
N LEU A 99 34.37 -7.32 13.25
CA LEU A 99 32.94 -7.62 13.18
C LEU A 99 32.23 -7.48 14.54
N PHE A 100 32.74 -8.13 15.58
CA PHE A 100 32.12 -8.10 16.90
C PHE A 100 32.33 -6.75 17.58
N ARG A 101 33.49 -6.10 17.39
CA ARG A 101 33.73 -4.74 17.92
C ARG A 101 32.72 -3.72 17.40
N ASP A 102 32.37 -3.82 16.12
CA ASP A 102 31.41 -2.91 15.49
C ASP A 102 29.98 -3.05 16.04
N ILE A 103 29.61 -4.21 16.58
CA ILE A 103 28.30 -4.42 17.22
C ILE A 103 28.23 -3.72 18.57
N PHE A 104 29.33 -3.72 19.33
CA PHE A 104 29.40 -2.99 20.59
C PHE A 104 29.57 -1.48 20.38
N LYS A 105 29.74 -1.01 19.13
CA LYS A 105 29.95 0.41 18.85
C LYS A 105 28.72 1.22 19.26
N ASN A 106 28.89 2.16 20.17
CA ASN A 106 27.82 2.92 20.83
C ASN A 106 26.87 2.07 21.69
N ALA A 107 27.22 0.82 22.02
CA ALA A 107 26.44 0.02 22.96
C ALA A 107 26.45 0.69 24.35
N TYR A 108 25.26 0.82 24.94
CA TYR A 108 25.09 1.32 26.30
C TYR A 108 23.95 0.60 27.00
N LEU A 109 23.96 0.64 28.34
CA LEU A 109 22.87 0.12 29.15
C LEU A 109 21.84 1.25 29.38
N PRO A 110 20.61 1.14 28.84
CA PRO A 110 19.66 2.25 28.84
C PRO A 110 18.94 2.46 30.18
N TYR A 111 19.18 1.60 31.18
CA TYR A 111 18.56 1.67 32.49
C TYR A 111 19.59 1.49 33.62
N ARG A 112 19.27 2.03 34.80
CA ARG A 112 20.11 1.96 36.01
C ARG A 112 19.40 1.20 37.14
N ASP A 113 18.98 -0.02 36.85
CA ASP A 113 18.28 -0.90 37.80
C ASP A 113 19.00 -2.25 37.97
N PRO A 114 19.71 -2.45 39.09
CA PRO A 114 20.46 -3.67 39.36
C PRO A 114 19.65 -4.96 39.38
N GLU A 115 18.40 -4.93 39.85
CA GLU A 115 17.57 -6.12 39.96
C GLU A 115 17.08 -6.59 38.59
N THR A 116 16.67 -5.62 37.75
CA THR A 116 16.33 -5.88 36.35
C THR A 116 17.52 -6.47 35.61
N LEU A 117 18.72 -5.86 35.72
CA LEU A 117 19.91 -6.35 35.03
C LEU A 117 20.28 -7.78 35.47
N ARG A 118 20.26 -8.07 36.77
CA ARG A 118 20.57 -9.43 37.26
C ARG A 118 19.58 -10.46 36.77
N SER A 119 18.29 -10.13 36.77
CA SER A 119 17.25 -11.04 36.25
C SER A 119 17.44 -11.29 34.77
N PHE A 120 17.73 -10.23 34.01
CA PHE A 120 18.02 -10.29 32.59
C PHE A 120 19.27 -11.15 32.29
N LEU A 121 20.42 -10.86 32.91
CA LEU A 121 21.66 -11.61 32.70
C LEU A 121 21.52 -13.08 33.11
N LYS A 122 20.70 -13.39 34.13
CA LYS A 122 20.41 -14.76 34.54
C LYS A 122 19.64 -15.56 33.47
N GLU A 123 18.73 -14.93 32.74
CA GLU A 123 18.08 -15.58 31.60
C GLU A 123 19.06 -15.80 30.44
N ILE A 124 19.98 -14.85 30.21
CA ILE A 124 21.05 -14.99 29.21
C ILE A 124 22.06 -16.09 29.58
N ASP A 125 22.35 -16.27 30.87
CA ASP A 125 23.30 -17.27 31.39
C ASP A 125 22.94 -18.72 31.02
N VAL A 126 21.67 -18.99 30.72
CA VAL A 126 21.18 -20.33 30.35
C VAL A 126 21.62 -20.74 28.94
N PHE A 127 21.94 -19.78 28.06
CA PHE A 127 22.35 -20.07 26.69
C PHE A 127 23.83 -20.48 26.65
N SER A 128 24.19 -21.61 26.06
CA SER A 128 25.56 -22.12 26.01
C SER A 128 26.06 -22.37 24.57
N TYR A 129 27.35 -22.14 24.33
CA TYR A 129 27.98 -22.30 23.01
C TYR A 129 28.12 -23.74 22.50
N ASP A 130 28.16 -24.73 23.39
CA ASP A 130 28.15 -26.17 23.03
C ASP A 130 26.96 -26.56 22.13
N HIS A 131 25.97 -25.66 21.99
CA HIS A 131 24.87 -25.73 21.06
C HIS A 131 24.80 -24.50 20.13
N SER A 132 25.88 -24.20 19.40
CA SER A 132 25.94 -23.08 18.43
C SER A 132 24.72 -22.98 17.49
N GLU A 133 24.14 -24.11 17.08
CA GLU A 133 22.89 -24.15 16.32
C GLU A 133 21.68 -23.56 17.06
N LYS A 134 21.56 -23.79 18.38
CA LYS A 134 20.48 -23.22 19.22
C LYS A 134 20.66 -21.71 19.38
N LEU A 135 21.90 -21.24 19.49
CA LEU A 135 22.22 -19.80 19.53
C LEU A 135 21.91 -19.11 18.21
N GLY A 136 22.25 -19.74 17.08
CA GLY A 136 21.85 -19.26 15.75
C GLY A 136 20.33 -19.19 15.60
N ASP A 137 19.61 -20.27 15.97
CA ASP A 137 18.15 -20.30 15.93
C ASP A 137 17.52 -19.25 16.89
N ALA A 138 18.10 -19.02 18.08
CA ALA A 138 17.71 -17.98 19.02
C ALA A 138 17.85 -16.57 18.43
N PHE A 139 18.97 -16.30 17.77
CA PHE A 139 19.23 -15.03 17.11
C PHE A 139 18.26 -14.79 15.94
N GLU A 140 17.96 -15.81 15.16
CA GLU A 140 16.94 -15.77 14.10
C GLU A 140 15.54 -15.44 14.65
N TYR A 141 15.18 -15.98 15.82
CA TYR A 141 13.92 -15.62 16.47
C TYR A 141 13.88 -14.15 16.90
N LEU A 142 14.97 -13.64 17.48
CA LEU A 142 15.08 -12.22 17.83
C LEU A 142 14.94 -11.30 16.60
N LEU A 143 15.60 -11.66 15.50
CA LEU A 143 15.47 -10.98 14.22
C LEU A 143 14.03 -11.03 13.68
N SER A 144 13.31 -12.12 13.92
CA SER A 144 11.89 -12.26 13.53
C SER A 144 10.97 -11.32 14.30
N VAL A 145 11.28 -11.05 15.58
CA VAL A 145 10.53 -10.10 16.44
C VAL A 145 10.73 -8.67 15.95
N LEU A 146 11.96 -8.28 15.60
CA LEU A 146 12.26 -6.98 15.00
C LEU A 146 11.46 -6.71 13.71
N GLY A 147 11.31 -7.73 12.87
CA GLY A 147 10.59 -7.59 11.59
C GLY A 147 9.07 -7.43 11.73
N SER A 148 8.47 -7.80 12.87
CA SER A 148 7.01 -7.82 13.04
C SER A 148 6.37 -6.43 13.25
N GLN A 149 7.16 -5.37 13.47
CA GLN A 149 6.67 -4.05 13.87
C GLN A 149 6.64 -2.97 12.77
N GLY A 150 6.67 -3.36 11.49
CA GLY A 150 6.23 -2.47 10.41
C GLY A 150 7.18 -1.33 10.04
N ASP A 151 8.48 -1.43 10.35
CA ASP A 151 9.47 -0.51 9.78
C ASP A 151 9.48 -0.65 8.24
N ALA A 152 9.28 0.48 7.56
CA ALA A 152 8.95 0.56 6.14
C ALA A 152 10.04 -0.09 5.25
N GLY A 153 9.76 -1.28 4.72
CA GLY A 153 10.41 -1.82 3.51
C GLY A 153 11.31 -3.05 3.67
N GLN A 154 11.51 -3.58 4.88
CA GLN A 154 12.32 -4.79 5.08
C GLN A 154 11.45 -6.06 5.11
N PHE A 155 11.25 -6.66 3.94
CA PHE A 155 10.51 -7.92 3.81
C PHE A 155 11.36 -9.11 4.28
N ARG A 156 10.90 -9.86 5.28
CA ARG A 156 11.53 -11.14 5.69
C ARG A 156 10.90 -12.31 4.94
N THR A 157 11.72 -13.26 4.54
CA THR A 157 11.25 -14.50 3.88
C THR A 157 10.93 -15.55 4.96
N PRO A 158 9.74 -16.17 4.97
CA PRO A 158 9.43 -17.26 5.87
C PRO A 158 10.39 -18.44 5.69
N ARG A 159 10.84 -19.05 6.80
CA ARG A 159 11.86 -20.11 6.78
C ARG A 159 11.48 -21.30 5.90
N HIS A 160 10.24 -21.76 5.94
CA HIS A 160 9.80 -22.89 5.11
C HIS A 160 9.82 -22.59 3.61
N ILE A 161 9.67 -21.31 3.21
CA ILE A 161 9.82 -20.88 1.81
C ILE A 161 11.30 -20.81 1.43
N ILE A 162 12.17 -20.31 2.32
CA ILE A 162 13.63 -20.34 2.14
C ILE A 162 14.09 -21.79 1.89
N ASP A 163 13.73 -22.68 2.81
CA ASP A 163 14.14 -24.09 2.76
C ASP A 163 13.60 -24.77 1.51
N PHE A 164 12.35 -24.52 1.13
CA PHE A 164 11.79 -25.00 -0.13
C PHE A 164 12.58 -24.53 -1.36
N MET A 165 12.93 -23.24 -1.44
CA MET A 165 13.73 -22.71 -2.56
C MET A 165 15.14 -23.30 -2.61
N VAL A 166 15.79 -23.46 -1.45
CA VAL A 166 17.10 -24.11 -1.33
C VAL A 166 17.02 -25.56 -1.77
N GLU A 167 16.00 -26.31 -1.35
CA GLU A 167 15.81 -27.70 -1.74
C GLU A 167 15.55 -27.87 -3.25
N VAL A 168 14.81 -26.94 -3.86
CA VAL A 168 14.56 -26.90 -5.31
C VAL A 168 15.83 -26.56 -6.09
N MET A 169 16.62 -25.59 -5.60
CA MET A 169 17.90 -25.23 -6.23
C MET A 169 19.00 -26.24 -5.97
N ASN A 170 18.93 -27.01 -4.88
CA ASN A 170 19.89 -28.05 -4.51
C ASN A 170 21.37 -27.63 -4.71
N PRO A 171 21.86 -26.61 -3.99
CA PRO A 171 23.24 -26.13 -4.13
C PRO A 171 24.25 -27.21 -3.74
N GLN A 172 25.39 -27.27 -4.42
CA GLN A 172 26.46 -28.26 -4.22
C GLN A 172 27.72 -27.62 -3.62
N LYS A 173 28.54 -28.43 -2.94
CA LYS A 173 29.73 -27.98 -2.18
C LYS A 173 30.80 -27.24 -2.99
N SER A 174 30.85 -27.42 -4.31
CA SER A 174 31.81 -26.77 -5.21
C SER A 174 31.24 -25.56 -5.96
N GLU A 175 29.96 -25.24 -5.77
CA GLU A 175 29.27 -24.17 -6.48
C GLU A 175 29.42 -22.84 -5.74
N SER A 176 29.55 -21.75 -6.50
CA SER A 176 29.45 -20.40 -5.97
C SER A 176 27.99 -20.02 -5.72
N LEU A 177 27.70 -19.42 -4.57
CA LEU A 177 26.36 -19.02 -4.15
C LEU A 177 26.32 -17.54 -3.82
N LEU A 178 25.30 -16.84 -4.32
CA LEU A 178 25.08 -15.42 -4.06
C LEU A 178 23.63 -15.13 -3.64
N ASP A 179 23.47 -14.27 -2.65
CA ASP A 179 22.22 -13.55 -2.38
C ASP A 179 22.48 -12.02 -2.49
N PRO A 180 22.04 -11.35 -3.56
CA PRO A 180 22.33 -9.93 -3.79
C PRO A 180 21.43 -8.97 -3.01
N ALA A 181 20.57 -9.49 -2.12
CA ALA A 181 19.72 -8.73 -1.20
C ALA A 181 19.50 -9.53 0.10
N CYS A 182 20.61 -9.89 0.75
CA CYS A 182 20.64 -10.99 1.71
C CYS A 182 19.95 -10.72 3.05
N GLY A 183 19.78 -9.45 3.44
CA GLY A 183 19.15 -9.08 4.70
C GLY A 183 19.85 -9.71 5.90
N THR A 184 19.23 -10.75 6.45
CA THR A 184 19.75 -11.51 7.62
C THR A 184 20.52 -12.77 7.22
N ALA A 185 20.80 -12.97 5.93
CA ALA A 185 21.48 -14.14 5.36
C ALA A 185 20.70 -15.47 5.49
N GLY A 186 19.37 -15.41 5.57
CA GLY A 186 18.52 -16.61 5.72
C GLY A 186 18.71 -17.66 4.62
N PHE A 187 18.83 -17.23 3.35
CA PHE A 187 19.12 -18.14 2.22
C PHE A 187 20.52 -18.74 2.30
N LEU A 188 21.54 -17.94 2.65
CA LEU A 188 22.93 -18.39 2.78
C LEU A 188 23.07 -19.47 3.86
N ILE A 189 22.44 -19.25 5.02
CA ILE A 189 22.43 -20.20 6.14
C ILE A 189 21.71 -21.49 5.76
N SER A 190 20.54 -21.40 5.11
CA SER A 190 19.79 -22.58 4.72
C SER A 190 20.54 -23.39 3.65
N ALA A 191 21.19 -22.73 2.69
CA ALA A 191 22.05 -23.39 1.70
C ALA A 191 23.25 -24.10 2.34
N TRP A 192 23.93 -23.47 3.30
CA TRP A 192 25.00 -24.09 4.08
C TRP A 192 24.52 -25.33 4.83
N LYS A 193 23.40 -25.22 5.55
CA LYS A 193 22.78 -26.36 6.26
C LYS A 193 22.41 -27.49 5.29
N HIS A 194 21.89 -27.17 4.11
CA HIS A 194 21.58 -28.14 3.06
C HIS A 194 22.82 -28.88 2.55
N ILE A 195 23.90 -28.17 2.27
CA ILE A 195 25.16 -28.77 1.79
C ILE A 195 25.78 -29.66 2.88
N LEU A 196 25.79 -29.22 4.14
CA LEU A 196 26.24 -30.05 5.25
C LEU A 196 25.39 -31.33 5.37
N LYS A 197 24.06 -31.20 5.34
CA LYS A 197 23.11 -32.32 5.46
C LYS A 197 23.28 -33.34 4.33
N THR A 198 23.46 -32.89 3.10
CA THR A 198 23.66 -33.76 1.93
C THR A 198 25.04 -34.42 1.89
N ASN A 199 26.00 -33.93 2.68
CA ASN A 199 27.34 -34.48 2.84
C ASN A 199 27.56 -35.03 4.27
N THR A 200 26.52 -35.64 4.86
CA THR A 200 26.54 -36.25 6.19
C THR A 200 26.27 -37.74 6.12
N LYS A 201 27.07 -38.54 6.83
CA LYS A 201 26.85 -39.97 7.08
C LYS A 201 26.61 -40.27 8.55
N VAL A 202 27.45 -39.74 9.45
CA VAL A 202 27.39 -39.98 10.90
C VAL A 202 27.38 -38.66 11.68
N ARG A 203 28.34 -37.76 11.39
CA ARG A 203 28.42 -36.43 11.99
C ARG A 203 28.17 -35.37 10.91
N THR A 204 27.54 -34.26 11.28
CA THR A 204 27.21 -33.16 10.35
C THR A 204 28.41 -32.75 9.48
N GLY A 205 28.27 -32.95 8.17
CA GLY A 205 29.26 -32.66 7.13
C GLY A 205 30.49 -33.57 7.14
N ASP A 206 30.47 -34.74 7.79
CA ASP A 206 31.63 -35.64 7.90
C ASP A 206 32.14 -36.21 6.57
N GLN A 207 31.39 -36.03 5.48
CA GLN A 207 31.84 -36.36 4.12
C GLN A 207 32.54 -35.19 3.41
N LEU A 208 32.65 -34.03 4.05
CA LEU A 208 33.43 -32.89 3.55
C LEU A 208 34.87 -32.97 4.05
N THR A 209 35.83 -32.88 3.13
CA THR A 209 37.24 -32.71 3.50
C THR A 209 37.46 -31.32 4.14
N PRO A 210 38.56 -31.10 4.88
CA PRO A 210 38.90 -29.77 5.40
C PRO A 210 38.96 -28.70 4.29
N ASP A 211 39.55 -29.02 3.15
CA ASP A 211 39.63 -28.11 2.00
C ASP A 211 38.25 -27.81 1.41
N GLU A 212 37.38 -28.82 1.30
CA GLU A 212 36.00 -28.63 0.84
C GLU A 212 35.19 -27.75 1.80
N ARG A 213 35.41 -27.85 3.11
CA ARG A 213 34.76 -26.96 4.10
C ARG A 213 35.23 -25.52 3.97
N THR A 214 36.55 -25.32 3.81
CA THR A 214 37.13 -23.99 3.61
C THR A 214 36.61 -23.36 2.31
N ASN A 215 36.62 -24.11 1.21
CA ASN A 215 36.13 -23.65 -0.09
C ASN A 215 34.62 -23.37 -0.04
N LEU A 216 33.84 -24.19 0.64
CA LEU A 216 32.40 -23.97 0.81
C LEU A 216 32.13 -22.62 1.51
N ALA A 217 32.85 -22.32 2.59
CA ALA A 217 32.70 -21.05 3.30
C ALA A 217 33.10 -19.86 2.41
N ALA A 218 34.17 -20.01 1.61
CA ALA A 218 34.63 -18.99 0.68
C ALA A 218 33.69 -18.76 -0.52
N ASN A 219 32.89 -19.75 -0.90
CA ASN A 219 32.01 -19.70 -2.07
C ASN A 219 30.63 -19.08 -1.82
N ILE A 220 30.28 -18.78 -0.57
CA ILE A 220 28.96 -18.26 -0.18
C ILE A 220 29.06 -16.76 0.10
N HIS A 221 28.40 -15.97 -0.75
CA HIS A 221 28.46 -14.51 -0.71
C HIS A 221 27.07 -13.87 -0.53
N GLY A 222 27.03 -12.71 0.12
CA GLY A 222 25.81 -11.91 0.25
C GLY A 222 26.07 -10.41 0.13
N TYR A 223 25.10 -9.68 -0.42
CA TYR A 223 25.11 -8.22 -0.49
C TYR A 223 23.92 -7.65 0.27
N ASP A 224 24.14 -6.55 0.98
CA ASP A 224 23.06 -5.71 1.48
C ASP A 224 23.48 -4.24 1.44
N ILE A 225 22.54 -3.33 1.20
CA ILE A 225 22.80 -1.89 1.16
C ILE A 225 22.87 -1.28 2.57
N SER A 226 22.28 -1.94 3.57
CA SER A 226 22.23 -1.44 4.94
C SER A 226 23.45 -1.92 5.74
N PRO A 227 24.28 -1.00 6.27
CA PRO A 227 25.41 -1.37 7.14
C PRO A 227 24.97 -2.21 8.35
N ASP A 228 23.79 -1.93 8.90
CA ASP A 228 23.24 -2.66 10.04
C ASP A 228 22.85 -4.09 9.64
N MET A 229 22.25 -4.30 8.45
CA MET A 229 21.94 -5.65 7.96
C MET A 229 23.21 -6.45 7.64
N VAL A 230 24.24 -5.81 7.09
CA VAL A 230 25.55 -6.45 6.88
C VAL A 230 26.12 -6.94 8.20
N ARG A 231 26.12 -6.10 9.25
CA ARG A 231 26.59 -6.54 10.58
C ARG A 231 25.77 -7.70 11.13
N LEU A 232 24.44 -7.58 11.11
CA LEU A 232 23.54 -8.62 11.64
C LEU A 232 23.67 -9.95 10.89
N SER A 233 23.79 -9.92 9.57
CA SER A 233 23.98 -11.13 8.76
C SER A 233 25.34 -11.78 8.99
N LEU A 234 26.42 -11.01 9.10
CA LEU A 234 27.75 -11.55 9.41
C LEU A 234 27.76 -12.27 10.78
N VAL A 235 27.12 -11.69 11.79
CA VAL A 235 26.93 -12.34 13.10
C VAL A 235 26.11 -13.61 12.96
N ASN A 236 24.99 -13.53 12.25
CA ASN A 236 24.10 -14.67 12.06
C ASN A 236 24.82 -15.84 11.38
N LEU A 237 25.61 -15.56 10.35
CA LEU A 237 26.46 -16.54 9.68
C LEU A 237 27.51 -17.13 10.64
N TYR A 238 28.21 -16.28 11.38
CA TYR A 238 29.22 -16.73 12.34
C TYR A 238 28.63 -17.69 13.39
N LEU A 239 27.48 -17.34 13.98
CA LEU A 239 26.76 -18.19 14.95
C LEU A 239 26.30 -19.52 14.34
N HIS A 240 26.07 -19.56 13.02
CA HIS A 240 25.74 -20.77 12.28
C HIS A 240 26.97 -21.56 11.78
N GLY A 241 28.18 -21.21 12.25
CA GLY A 241 29.41 -21.97 12.02
C GLY A 241 30.19 -21.55 10.77
N PHE A 242 29.92 -20.38 10.21
CA PHE A 242 30.76 -19.81 9.15
C PHE A 242 32.03 -19.23 9.77
N SER A 243 33.17 -19.86 9.49
CA SER A 243 34.47 -19.39 9.98
C SER A 243 34.93 -18.08 9.34
N ASP A 244 34.47 -17.81 8.11
CA ASP A 244 34.82 -16.62 7.33
C ASP A 244 33.59 -16.15 6.50
N PRO A 245 32.64 -15.44 7.12
CA PRO A 245 31.41 -15.02 6.45
C PRO A 245 31.65 -13.86 5.47
N HIS A 246 31.20 -14.02 4.22
CA HIS A 246 31.41 -13.06 3.13
C HIS A 246 30.14 -12.26 2.78
N VAL A 247 29.70 -11.39 3.70
CA VAL A 247 28.66 -10.38 3.41
C VAL A 247 29.27 -8.98 3.36
N VAL A 248 28.96 -8.23 2.31
CA VAL A 248 29.51 -6.88 2.10
C VAL A 248 28.42 -5.83 1.91
N GLU A 249 28.72 -4.61 2.33
CA GLU A 249 27.90 -3.42 2.06
C GLU A 249 28.02 -3.06 0.58
N TYR A 250 26.93 -3.25 -0.17
CA TYR A 250 26.92 -3.03 -1.61
C TYR A 250 25.52 -2.64 -2.10
N ASP A 251 25.42 -1.52 -2.80
CA ASP A 251 24.21 -1.15 -3.53
C ASP A 251 24.18 -1.87 -4.89
N THR A 252 23.50 -3.00 -4.90
CA THR A 252 23.31 -3.88 -6.07
C THR A 252 22.81 -3.15 -7.32
N LEU A 253 22.08 -2.04 -7.18
CA LEU A 253 21.41 -1.39 -8.30
C LEU A 253 22.13 -0.14 -8.82
N THR A 254 23.01 0.49 -8.02
CA THR A 254 23.68 1.74 -8.43
C THR A 254 25.20 1.60 -8.61
N SER A 255 25.82 0.58 -8.00
CA SER A 255 27.27 0.34 -8.13
C SER A 255 27.62 -0.62 -9.27
N GLU A 256 28.78 -0.40 -9.90
CA GLU A 256 29.32 -1.26 -10.96
C GLU A 256 30.50 -2.14 -10.50
N GLU A 257 30.96 -1.97 -9.25
CA GLU A 257 32.20 -2.57 -8.74
C GLU A 257 32.22 -4.10 -8.89
N LYS A 258 31.08 -4.75 -8.65
CA LYS A 258 30.93 -6.21 -8.68
C LYS A 258 30.23 -6.74 -9.93
N TRP A 259 30.02 -5.91 -10.95
CA TRP A 259 29.21 -6.31 -12.10
C TRP A 259 29.78 -7.50 -12.91
N ASN A 260 31.10 -7.70 -12.86
CA ASN A 260 31.74 -8.81 -13.59
C ASN A 260 31.80 -10.11 -12.77
N GLU A 261 31.23 -10.13 -11.57
CA GLU A 261 31.15 -11.32 -10.73
C GLU A 261 29.91 -12.14 -11.14
N THR A 262 30.02 -13.46 -11.12
CA THR A 262 28.90 -14.35 -11.44
C THR A 262 28.83 -15.49 -10.43
N ALA A 263 27.64 -16.05 -10.22
CA ALA A 263 27.41 -17.18 -9.33
C ALA A 263 26.72 -18.35 -10.04
N ASP A 264 26.98 -19.57 -9.56
CA ASP A 264 26.33 -20.79 -10.05
C ASP A 264 24.91 -20.95 -9.47
N VAL A 265 24.70 -20.48 -8.24
CA VAL A 265 23.40 -20.49 -7.57
C VAL A 265 23.08 -19.11 -7.02
N ILE A 266 21.94 -18.55 -7.42
CA ILE A 266 21.42 -17.30 -6.82
C ILE A 266 20.09 -17.56 -6.14
N LEU A 267 19.99 -17.24 -4.86
CA LEU A 267 18.76 -17.36 -4.06
C LEU A 267 18.45 -16.00 -3.47
N ALA A 268 17.27 -15.44 -3.78
CA ALA A 268 16.97 -14.08 -3.38
C ALA A 268 15.48 -13.83 -3.11
N ASN A 269 15.22 -12.93 -2.17
CA ASN A 269 13.96 -12.21 -2.02
C ASN A 269 14.23 -10.70 -2.05
N PRO A 270 14.38 -10.11 -3.25
CA PRO A 270 14.68 -8.69 -3.38
C PRO A 270 13.54 -7.79 -2.86
N PRO A 271 13.83 -6.52 -2.51
CA PRO A 271 12.81 -5.59 -2.03
C PRO A 271 11.72 -5.31 -3.08
N PHE A 272 10.45 -5.38 -2.65
CA PHE A 272 9.27 -5.21 -3.52
C PHE A 272 8.91 -3.75 -3.82
N MET A 273 9.57 -2.79 -3.17
CA MET A 273 9.25 -1.36 -3.28
C MET A 273 10.48 -0.55 -3.65
N SER A 274 10.27 0.42 -4.55
CA SER A 274 11.27 1.42 -4.89
C SER A 274 11.13 2.65 -4.00
N PRO A 275 12.24 3.35 -3.67
CA PRO A 275 12.18 4.63 -2.96
C PRO A 275 11.34 5.67 -3.71
N LYS A 276 10.81 6.67 -2.97
CA LYS A 276 10.11 7.81 -3.57
C LYS A 276 11.04 8.51 -4.56
N GLY A 277 10.62 8.62 -5.83
CA GLY A 277 11.44 9.16 -6.93
C GLY A 277 12.10 8.11 -7.84
N GLY A 278 12.02 6.81 -7.49
CA GLY A 278 12.60 5.72 -8.27
C GLY A 278 14.12 5.58 -8.10
N ILE A 279 14.67 4.50 -8.65
CA ILE A 279 16.12 4.24 -8.65
C ILE A 279 16.76 4.81 -9.91
N LYS A 280 17.96 5.36 -9.78
CA LYS A 280 18.82 5.76 -10.91
C LYS A 280 19.90 4.70 -11.09
N PRO A 281 19.65 3.62 -11.85
CA PRO A 281 20.65 2.59 -12.07
C PRO A 281 21.78 3.10 -12.96
N HIS A 282 22.90 2.40 -12.92
CA HIS A 282 23.97 2.59 -13.88
C HIS A 282 23.59 2.01 -15.27
N LYS A 283 24.43 2.17 -16.29
CA LYS A 283 24.03 1.97 -17.70
C LYS A 283 24.12 0.53 -18.21
N ARG A 284 24.64 -0.42 -17.43
CA ARG A 284 24.90 -1.79 -17.90
C ARG A 284 23.69 -2.74 -17.81
N PHE A 285 22.61 -2.33 -17.16
CA PHE A 285 21.35 -3.08 -17.12
C PHE A 285 20.78 -3.32 -18.53
N SER A 286 20.30 -4.53 -18.78
CA SER A 286 19.64 -4.88 -20.04
C SER A 286 18.28 -4.19 -20.16
N ILE A 287 17.61 -3.95 -19.03
CA ILE A 287 16.30 -3.32 -18.96
C ILE A 287 16.41 -1.89 -18.43
N GLN A 288 15.96 -0.92 -19.22
CA GLN A 288 15.86 0.47 -18.79
C GLN A 288 14.64 0.65 -17.89
N ALA A 289 14.87 0.70 -16.57
CA ALA A 289 13.82 0.82 -15.56
C ALA A 289 14.26 1.70 -14.37
N ALA A 290 13.29 2.28 -13.66
CA ALA A 290 13.51 2.96 -12.39
C ALA A 290 12.93 2.19 -11.19
N ARG A 291 12.43 0.98 -11.44
CA ARG A 291 11.77 0.12 -10.45
C ARG A 291 12.75 -0.92 -9.93
N SER A 292 12.98 -0.94 -8.62
CA SER A 292 13.91 -1.86 -7.94
C SER A 292 13.62 -3.32 -8.26
N GLU A 293 12.36 -3.71 -8.20
CA GLU A 293 11.91 -5.08 -8.45
C GLU A 293 12.21 -5.56 -9.88
N VAL A 294 12.22 -4.65 -10.87
CA VAL A 294 12.59 -4.97 -12.25
C VAL A 294 14.11 -5.11 -12.39
N LEU A 295 14.85 -4.15 -11.80
CA LEU A 295 16.30 -4.11 -11.90
C LEU A 295 16.97 -5.28 -11.16
N PHE A 296 16.47 -5.68 -9.99
CA PHE A 296 17.01 -6.85 -9.27
C PHE A 296 16.87 -8.15 -10.07
N VAL A 297 15.74 -8.36 -10.76
CA VAL A 297 15.54 -9.57 -11.56
C VAL A 297 16.44 -9.56 -12.80
N ASP A 298 16.65 -8.39 -13.42
CA ASP A 298 17.63 -8.20 -14.50
C ASP A 298 19.06 -8.49 -14.01
N TYR A 299 19.46 -7.89 -12.88
CA TYR A 299 20.76 -8.13 -12.23
C TYR A 299 21.00 -9.63 -12.02
N ILE A 300 20.06 -10.31 -11.34
CA ILE A 300 20.21 -11.74 -11.03
C ILE A 300 20.35 -12.56 -12.31
N ALA A 301 19.55 -12.31 -13.35
CA ALA A 301 19.62 -13.04 -14.61
C ALA A 301 20.99 -12.87 -15.30
N GLU A 302 21.54 -11.65 -15.32
CA GLU A 302 22.83 -11.36 -15.93
C GLU A 302 24.01 -11.95 -15.13
N HIS A 303 23.92 -12.01 -13.80
CA HIS A 303 24.98 -12.49 -12.92
C HIS A 303 24.99 -14.02 -12.75
N LEU A 304 24.12 -14.75 -13.45
CA LEU A 304 24.21 -16.20 -13.54
C LEU A 304 25.43 -16.63 -14.38
N SER A 305 26.24 -17.53 -13.83
CA SER A 305 27.27 -18.25 -14.56
C SER A 305 26.65 -19.00 -15.78
N PRO A 306 27.44 -19.44 -16.78
CA PRO A 306 26.88 -20.11 -17.96
C PRO A 306 25.98 -21.33 -17.67
N ASN A 307 26.24 -22.03 -16.56
CA ASN A 307 25.44 -23.16 -16.06
C ASN A 307 24.63 -22.80 -14.82
N GLY A 308 24.55 -21.52 -14.49
CA GLY A 308 23.95 -21.04 -13.26
C GLY A 308 22.44 -21.10 -13.27
N ARG A 309 21.87 -21.18 -12.06
CA ARG A 309 20.44 -21.22 -11.78
C ARG A 309 20.07 -20.30 -10.63
N ALA A 310 18.82 -19.82 -10.63
CA ALA A 310 18.32 -18.98 -9.56
C ALA A 310 16.89 -19.32 -9.15
N ALA A 311 16.56 -19.06 -7.89
CA ALA A 311 15.19 -18.93 -7.43
C ALA A 311 14.98 -17.54 -6.81
N ILE A 312 13.99 -16.81 -7.34
CA ILE A 312 13.77 -15.40 -6.99
C ILE A 312 12.32 -15.20 -6.57
N VAL A 313 12.09 -14.68 -5.37
CA VAL A 313 10.75 -14.20 -4.97
C VAL A 313 10.48 -12.85 -5.65
N VAL A 314 9.35 -12.74 -6.35
CA VAL A 314 8.94 -11.52 -7.04
C VAL A 314 7.49 -11.14 -6.71
N PRO A 315 7.16 -9.82 -6.72
CA PRO A 315 5.77 -9.38 -6.59
C PRO A 315 4.99 -9.62 -7.89
N GLU A 316 3.66 -9.65 -7.78
CA GLU A 316 2.75 -9.91 -8.92
C GLU A 316 2.93 -8.95 -10.11
N GLY A 317 3.44 -7.73 -9.87
CA GLY A 317 3.77 -6.77 -10.92
C GLY A 317 4.72 -7.35 -11.99
N ILE A 318 5.74 -8.12 -11.56
CA ILE A 318 6.68 -8.80 -12.48
C ILE A 318 5.93 -9.77 -13.39
N ILE A 319 4.88 -10.41 -12.89
CA ILE A 319 4.13 -11.48 -13.58
C ILE A 319 3.28 -10.95 -14.73
N PHE A 320 2.58 -9.81 -14.57
CA PHE A 320 1.59 -9.38 -15.58
C PHE A 320 1.55 -7.88 -15.93
N GLN A 321 2.30 -7.01 -15.23
CA GLN A 321 2.16 -5.57 -15.43
C GLN A 321 2.49 -5.15 -16.87
N SER A 322 1.66 -4.28 -17.46
CA SER A 322 1.72 -3.92 -18.88
C SER A 322 2.74 -2.84 -19.24
N GLN A 323 3.41 -2.24 -18.25
CA GLN A 323 4.45 -1.24 -18.49
C GLN A 323 5.62 -1.82 -19.28
N THR A 324 6.22 -1.01 -20.16
CA THR A 324 7.25 -1.45 -21.12
C THR A 324 8.41 -2.19 -20.45
N ALA A 325 8.98 -1.64 -19.37
CA ALA A 325 10.09 -2.29 -18.67
C ALA A 325 9.75 -3.70 -18.16
N TYR A 326 8.53 -3.91 -17.66
CA TYR A 326 8.06 -5.22 -17.18
C TYR A 326 7.88 -6.21 -18.34
N LYS A 327 7.30 -5.76 -19.46
CA LYS A 327 7.18 -6.59 -20.67
C LYS A 327 8.54 -6.97 -21.24
N SER A 328 9.46 -6.01 -21.31
CA SER A 328 10.84 -6.24 -21.77
C SER A 328 11.59 -7.21 -20.87
N LEU A 329 11.45 -7.09 -19.55
CA LEU A 329 12.03 -8.04 -18.60
C LEU A 329 11.44 -9.45 -18.80
N ARG A 330 10.11 -9.60 -18.86
CA ARG A 330 9.50 -10.93 -19.07
C ARG A 330 9.91 -11.55 -20.40
N LYS A 331 10.02 -10.75 -21.46
CA LYS A 331 10.55 -11.20 -22.75
C LYS A 331 11.98 -11.75 -22.59
N LEU A 332 12.88 -10.97 -21.98
CA LEU A 332 14.26 -11.39 -21.73
C LEU A 332 14.33 -12.71 -20.95
N LEU A 333 13.51 -12.82 -19.89
CA LEU A 333 13.44 -14.01 -19.05
C LEU A 333 12.94 -15.23 -19.83
N VAL A 334 11.81 -15.14 -20.52
CA VAL A 334 11.23 -16.24 -21.31
C VAL A 334 12.19 -16.73 -22.39
N GLU A 335 12.91 -15.81 -23.05
CA GLU A 335 13.83 -16.16 -24.12
C GLU A 335 15.13 -16.83 -23.62
N LYS A 336 15.65 -16.42 -22.45
CA LYS A 336 17.04 -16.75 -22.06
C LYS A 336 17.24 -17.42 -20.72
N TYR A 337 16.32 -17.27 -19.77
CA TYR A 337 16.61 -17.57 -18.36
C TYR A 337 15.53 -18.39 -17.65
N LEU A 338 14.25 -18.20 -17.95
CA LEU A 338 13.13 -18.74 -17.19
C LEU A 338 12.81 -20.18 -17.60
N VAL A 339 12.64 -21.06 -16.61
CA VAL A 339 12.19 -22.45 -16.81
C VAL A 339 10.90 -22.77 -16.07
N ALA A 340 10.63 -22.14 -14.93
CA ALA A 340 9.36 -22.31 -14.22
C ALA A 340 8.93 -21.08 -13.42
N VAL A 341 7.63 -20.99 -13.16
CA VAL A 341 7.00 -19.98 -12.29
C VAL A 341 6.13 -20.69 -11.26
N ILE A 342 6.36 -20.42 -9.98
CA ILE A 342 5.58 -20.97 -8.87
C ILE A 342 4.75 -19.85 -8.25
N SER A 343 3.43 -19.89 -8.40
CA SER A 343 2.52 -18.90 -7.81
C SER A 343 2.26 -19.23 -6.34
N LEU A 344 2.45 -18.25 -5.46
CA LEU A 344 2.17 -18.37 -4.03
C LEU A 344 0.84 -17.66 -3.68
N PRO A 345 0.10 -18.12 -2.66
CA PRO A 345 -1.10 -17.44 -2.19
C PRO A 345 -0.77 -16.10 -1.52
N ALA A 346 -1.72 -15.16 -1.54
CA ALA A 346 -1.58 -13.90 -0.83
C ALA A 346 -1.51 -14.15 0.68
N GLY A 347 -0.60 -13.48 1.39
CA GLY A 347 -0.41 -13.63 2.83
C GLY A 347 0.60 -14.69 3.28
N VAL A 348 1.30 -15.36 2.37
CA VAL A 348 2.46 -16.23 2.72
C VAL A 348 3.52 -15.47 3.52
N PHE A 349 3.70 -14.18 3.22
CA PHE A 349 4.69 -13.30 3.83
C PHE A 349 4.13 -12.49 5.01
N ASN A 350 2.92 -12.80 5.51
CA ASN A 350 2.39 -12.16 6.71
C ASN A 350 3.21 -12.56 7.96
N PRO A 351 3.30 -11.67 8.97
CA PRO A 351 2.71 -10.32 9.05
C PRO A 351 3.51 -9.23 8.29
N TYR A 352 4.64 -9.58 7.66
CA TYR A 352 5.54 -8.62 7.01
C TYR A 352 4.92 -7.99 5.75
N SER A 353 4.19 -8.78 4.96
CA SER A 353 3.52 -8.32 3.75
C SER A 353 2.33 -9.20 3.36
N GLY A 354 1.21 -8.56 3.04
CA GLY A 354 0.04 -9.21 2.44
C GLY A 354 0.10 -9.34 0.93
N VAL A 355 1.16 -8.84 0.28
CA VAL A 355 1.31 -8.86 -1.19
C VAL A 355 1.38 -10.30 -1.68
N LYS A 356 0.68 -10.57 -2.79
CA LYS A 356 0.78 -11.84 -3.51
C LYS A 356 2.10 -11.90 -4.29
N THR A 357 2.83 -12.98 -4.11
CA THR A 357 4.17 -13.17 -4.68
C THR A 357 4.23 -14.43 -5.54
N SER A 358 5.32 -14.60 -6.28
CA SER A 358 5.63 -15.81 -7.02
C SER A 358 7.13 -16.07 -6.96
N ILE A 359 7.54 -17.31 -7.18
CA ILE A 359 8.96 -17.69 -7.28
C ILE A 359 9.26 -17.92 -8.76
N LEU A 360 10.22 -17.18 -9.30
CA LEU A 360 10.78 -17.44 -10.63
C LEU A 360 11.93 -18.43 -10.50
N ILE A 361 11.90 -19.49 -11.30
CA ILE A 361 12.98 -20.47 -11.40
C ILE A 361 13.72 -20.21 -12.70
N LEU A 362 14.97 -19.77 -12.59
CA LEU A 362 15.86 -19.51 -13.70
C LEU A 362 16.90 -20.62 -13.81
N ASP A 363 17.22 -21.00 -15.04
CA ASP A 363 18.35 -21.89 -15.36
C ASP A 363 18.87 -21.51 -16.75
N LYS A 364 20.06 -20.90 -16.79
CA LYS A 364 20.61 -20.29 -18.02
C LYS A 364 20.95 -21.33 -19.10
N ARG A 365 21.18 -22.59 -18.69
CA ARG A 365 21.48 -23.70 -19.61
C ARG A 365 20.19 -24.32 -20.12
N LEU A 366 19.27 -24.66 -19.23
CA LEU A 366 18.00 -25.32 -19.60
C LEU A 366 17.09 -24.38 -20.37
N ALA A 367 16.99 -23.10 -19.99
CA ALA A 367 16.13 -22.15 -20.69
C ALA A 367 16.50 -21.97 -22.17
N LYS A 368 17.78 -22.10 -22.55
CA LYS A 368 18.20 -22.02 -23.97
C LYS A 368 17.79 -23.22 -24.81
N THR A 369 17.57 -24.37 -24.17
CA THR A 369 17.27 -25.64 -24.85
C THR A 369 15.81 -26.05 -24.72
N SER A 370 15.08 -25.47 -23.76
CA SER A 370 13.64 -25.67 -23.58
C SER A 370 12.81 -24.76 -24.49
N ASP A 371 11.78 -25.34 -25.10
CA ASP A 371 10.68 -24.67 -25.81
C ASP A 371 9.47 -24.38 -24.89
N SER A 372 9.53 -24.80 -23.63
CA SER A 372 8.42 -24.72 -22.68
C SER A 372 8.83 -24.12 -21.33
N ILE A 373 7.82 -23.68 -20.58
CA ILE A 373 7.93 -23.18 -19.20
C ILE A 373 6.85 -23.84 -18.36
N ALA A 374 7.20 -24.33 -17.17
CA ALA A 374 6.25 -24.88 -16.20
C ALA A 374 5.63 -23.78 -15.32
N PHE A 375 4.31 -23.80 -15.16
CA PHE A 375 3.58 -22.95 -14.23
C PHE A 375 2.96 -23.81 -13.14
N LEU A 376 3.38 -23.60 -11.89
CA LEU A 376 2.96 -24.35 -10.72
C LEU A 376 2.23 -23.43 -9.75
N LYS A 377 1.24 -23.94 -9.00
CA LYS A 377 0.42 -23.16 -8.08
C LYS A 377 0.39 -23.80 -6.70
N VAL A 378 0.81 -23.04 -5.70
CA VAL A 378 0.64 -23.35 -4.28
C VAL A 378 -0.69 -22.76 -3.83
N GLU A 379 -1.56 -23.56 -3.23
CA GLU A 379 -2.79 -23.06 -2.58
C GLU A 379 -2.60 -22.99 -1.07
N ASN A 380 -1.87 -23.95 -0.51
CA ASN A 380 -1.59 -24.06 0.93
C ASN A 380 -0.11 -24.33 1.13
N ASP A 381 0.56 -23.50 1.93
CA ASP A 381 2.00 -23.62 2.21
C ASP A 381 2.30 -24.24 3.59
N GLY A 382 1.29 -24.86 4.23
CA GLY A 382 1.39 -25.41 5.58
C GLY A 382 1.06 -24.43 6.71
N PHE A 383 0.73 -23.17 6.42
CA PHE A 383 0.46 -22.14 7.42
C PHE A 383 -0.75 -21.28 7.05
N GLY A 384 -1.60 -20.93 8.03
CA GLY A 384 -2.73 -20.03 7.79
C GLY A 384 -2.26 -18.70 7.19
N LEU A 385 -3.06 -18.08 6.31
CA LEU A 385 -2.64 -16.86 5.58
C LEU A 385 -2.86 -15.55 6.37
N GLY A 386 -3.40 -15.62 7.58
CA GLY A 386 -3.55 -14.48 8.49
C GLY A 386 -2.25 -14.10 9.21
N ALA A 387 -2.24 -12.94 9.88
CA ALA A 387 -1.06 -12.40 10.58
C ALA A 387 -0.40 -13.37 11.58
N GLN A 388 -1.17 -14.28 12.18
CA GLN A 388 -0.66 -15.24 13.16
C GLN A 388 0.05 -16.46 12.55
N ARG A 389 -0.06 -16.70 11.23
CA ARG A 389 0.59 -17.80 10.48
C ARG A 389 0.62 -19.13 11.26
N ARG A 390 -0.52 -19.59 11.78
CA ARG A 390 -0.59 -20.85 12.53
C ARG A 390 -0.39 -22.04 11.58
N ALA A 391 0.50 -22.96 11.94
CA ALA A 391 0.73 -24.18 11.17
C ALA A 391 -0.53 -25.07 11.11
N PHE A 392 -0.73 -25.74 9.99
CA PHE A 392 -1.81 -26.72 9.79
C PHE A 392 -1.44 -27.76 8.71
N ASP A 393 -2.22 -28.83 8.60
CA ASP A 393 -1.79 -30.06 7.90
C ASP A 393 -1.68 -29.95 6.38
N LYS A 394 -2.35 -29.00 5.70
CA LYS A 394 -2.31 -28.92 4.24
C LYS A 394 -1.08 -28.15 3.77
N ASN A 395 -0.20 -28.82 3.03
CA ASN A 395 1.01 -28.23 2.45
C ASN A 395 1.27 -28.78 1.04
N ASP A 396 1.23 -27.91 0.03
CA ASP A 396 1.45 -28.26 -1.37
C ASP A 396 2.95 -28.23 -1.75
N LEU A 397 3.82 -27.60 -0.96
CA LEU A 397 5.25 -27.41 -1.30
C LEU A 397 5.97 -28.74 -1.63
N PRO A 398 5.78 -29.85 -0.89
CA PRO A 398 6.40 -31.13 -1.24
C PRO A 398 5.96 -31.65 -2.61
N GLN A 399 4.68 -31.53 -2.94
CA GLN A 399 4.15 -31.97 -4.24
C GLN A 399 4.68 -31.09 -5.39
N ILE A 400 4.75 -29.76 -5.17
CA ILE A 400 5.31 -28.81 -6.13
C ILE A 400 6.77 -29.14 -6.41
N LYS A 401 7.56 -29.50 -5.38
CA LYS A 401 8.95 -29.92 -5.55
C LYS A 401 9.06 -31.16 -6.43
N ILE A 402 8.27 -32.21 -6.15
CA ILE A 402 8.26 -33.45 -6.93
C ILE A 402 7.95 -33.17 -8.41
N GLU A 403 6.93 -32.36 -8.67
CA GLU A 403 6.50 -31.99 -10.02
C GLU A 403 7.56 -31.16 -10.76
N LEU A 404 8.16 -30.19 -10.07
CA LEU A 404 9.23 -29.37 -10.64
C LEU A 404 10.49 -30.19 -10.91
N ASP A 405 10.89 -31.08 -10.01
CA ASP A 405 12.05 -31.96 -10.20
C ASP A 405 11.86 -32.88 -11.42
N ALA A 406 10.66 -33.45 -11.58
CA ALA A 406 10.32 -34.26 -12.75
C ALA A 406 10.43 -33.46 -14.05
N TYR A 407 9.89 -32.23 -14.07
CA TYR A 407 10.00 -31.34 -15.21
C TYR A 407 11.45 -30.96 -15.54
N LEU A 408 12.23 -30.53 -14.54
CA LEU A 408 13.64 -30.16 -14.74
C LEU A 408 14.48 -31.36 -15.15
N GLN A 409 14.19 -32.56 -14.64
CA GLN A 409 14.87 -33.79 -15.04
C GLN A 409 14.57 -34.15 -16.51
N ALA A 410 13.32 -33.99 -16.95
CA ALA A 410 12.95 -34.18 -18.35
C ALA A 410 13.72 -33.21 -19.26
N LEU A 411 13.79 -31.92 -18.89
CA LEU A 411 14.59 -30.93 -19.63
C LEU A 411 16.09 -31.29 -19.67
N ARG A 412 16.68 -31.68 -18.53
CA ARG A 412 18.10 -32.10 -18.44
C ARG A 412 18.39 -33.32 -19.31
N SER A 413 17.42 -34.23 -19.42
CA SER A 413 17.53 -35.48 -20.17
C SER A 413 17.05 -35.34 -21.63
N GLN A 414 16.63 -34.14 -22.05
CA GLN A 414 16.03 -33.86 -23.36
C GLN A 414 14.83 -34.77 -23.70
N GLN A 415 14.07 -35.16 -22.68
CA GLN A 415 12.85 -35.92 -22.85
C GLN A 415 11.66 -34.99 -23.15
N PRO A 416 10.68 -35.43 -23.96
CA PRO A 416 9.46 -34.67 -24.19
C PRO A 416 8.74 -34.34 -22.88
N THR A 417 8.39 -33.07 -22.70
CA THR A 417 7.69 -32.60 -21.49
C THR A 417 6.16 -32.65 -21.64
N ALA A 418 5.64 -32.84 -22.85
CA ALA A 418 4.21 -32.85 -23.14
C ALA A 418 3.42 -33.98 -22.44
N GLU A 419 4.09 -35.08 -22.11
CA GLU A 419 3.49 -36.23 -21.43
C GLU A 419 3.50 -36.10 -19.89
N LEU A 420 4.22 -35.11 -19.34
CA LEU A 420 4.24 -34.86 -17.90
C LEU A 420 2.91 -34.26 -17.45
N GLN A 421 2.17 -35.03 -16.65
CA GLN A 421 0.96 -34.54 -16.00
C GLN A 421 1.31 -33.91 -14.66
N LEU A 422 1.24 -32.57 -14.61
CA LEU A 422 1.38 -31.81 -13.38
C LEU A 422 0.00 -31.71 -12.70
N THR A 423 -0.12 -32.15 -11.45
CA THR A 423 -1.41 -32.09 -10.73
C THR A 423 -1.68 -30.69 -10.17
N ARG A 424 -0.62 -29.90 -9.94
CA ARG A 424 -0.70 -28.54 -9.41
C ARG A 424 -0.19 -27.49 -10.39
N GLY A 425 -0.14 -27.81 -11.69
CA GLY A 425 0.42 -26.92 -12.69
C GLY A 425 0.07 -27.26 -14.12
N LEU A 426 0.74 -26.58 -15.05
CA LEU A 426 0.71 -26.85 -16.47
C LEU A 426 2.04 -26.48 -17.12
N ILE A 427 2.31 -27.07 -18.28
CA ILE A 427 3.51 -26.79 -19.10
C ILE A 427 3.04 -26.01 -20.32
N VAL A 428 3.69 -24.89 -20.61
CA VAL A 428 3.26 -23.95 -21.66
C VAL A 428 4.40 -23.69 -22.61
N ALA A 429 4.13 -23.82 -23.91
CA ALA A 429 5.08 -23.48 -24.96
C ALA A 429 5.43 -21.98 -24.93
N LYS A 430 6.70 -21.63 -25.12
CA LYS A 430 7.18 -20.24 -25.13
C LYS A 430 6.51 -19.42 -26.22
N GLU A 431 6.20 -20.04 -27.36
CA GLU A 431 5.47 -19.43 -28.47
C GLU A 431 4.09 -18.93 -28.02
N LYS A 432 3.38 -19.73 -27.22
CA LYS A 432 2.07 -19.37 -26.64
C LYS A 432 2.19 -18.22 -25.63
N ILE A 433 3.31 -18.15 -24.90
CA ILE A 433 3.58 -17.04 -23.97
C ILE A 433 3.87 -15.74 -24.73
N ALA A 434 4.59 -15.85 -25.85
CA ALA A 434 4.99 -14.72 -26.69
C ALA A 434 3.89 -14.18 -27.61
N GLU A 435 2.84 -14.97 -27.90
CA GLU A 435 1.79 -14.71 -28.89
C GLU A 435 1.21 -13.27 -28.86
N ASN A 436 0.91 -12.76 -27.66
CA ASN A 436 0.30 -11.44 -27.47
C ASN A 436 1.31 -10.30 -27.22
N GLY A 437 2.62 -10.57 -27.28
CA GLY A 437 3.68 -9.58 -27.03
C GLY A 437 3.83 -9.09 -25.58
N ASP A 438 2.93 -9.47 -24.67
CA ASP A 438 2.96 -9.09 -23.26
C ASP A 438 3.84 -10.00 -22.38
N TYR A 439 4.17 -11.19 -22.90
CA TYR A 439 4.94 -12.24 -22.21
C TYR A 439 4.41 -12.55 -20.81
N ASN A 440 3.10 -12.57 -20.63
CA ASN A 440 2.47 -12.69 -19.32
C ASN A 440 2.83 -14.01 -18.63
N LEU A 441 3.13 -13.99 -17.33
CA LEU A 441 3.55 -15.18 -16.59
C LEU A 441 2.47 -15.71 -15.62
N SER A 442 1.20 -15.35 -15.83
CA SER A 442 0.08 -15.89 -15.07
C SER A 442 -0.34 -17.23 -15.67
N GLY A 443 0.07 -18.34 -15.03
CA GLY A 443 -0.20 -19.71 -15.51
C GLY A 443 -1.66 -20.01 -15.84
N GLU A 444 -2.61 -19.47 -15.06
CA GLU A 444 -4.06 -19.64 -15.25
C GLU A 444 -4.54 -19.19 -16.65
N ARG A 445 -3.84 -18.25 -17.30
CA ARG A 445 -4.18 -17.79 -18.66
C ARG A 445 -3.96 -18.83 -19.75
N TYR A 446 -3.13 -19.83 -19.50
CA TYR A 446 -2.67 -20.77 -20.52
C TYR A 446 -3.34 -22.14 -20.44
N ARG A 447 -4.14 -22.37 -19.40
CA ARG A 447 -4.99 -23.56 -19.28
C ARG A 447 -5.98 -23.57 -20.46
N GLU A 448 -6.08 -24.69 -21.16
CA GLU A 448 -6.94 -24.80 -22.35
C GLU A 448 -8.39 -24.39 -22.00
N GLY A 449 -8.94 -23.47 -22.80
CA GLY A 449 -10.24 -22.82 -22.54
C GLY A 449 -10.23 -21.29 -22.48
N VAL A 450 -9.06 -20.63 -22.61
CA VAL A 450 -8.96 -19.16 -22.59
C VAL A 450 -8.27 -18.63 -23.86
N GLN A 451 -9.04 -18.48 -24.95
CA GLN A 451 -8.63 -17.67 -26.13
C GLN A 451 -9.04 -16.21 -25.94
N ARG A 452 -8.28 -15.26 -26.50
CA ARG A 452 -8.51 -13.79 -26.39
C ARG A 452 -8.94 -13.16 -27.72
N ALA A 453 -10.13 -12.55 -27.70
CA ALA A 453 -10.53 -11.32 -28.41
C ALA A 453 -11.80 -10.81 -27.71
N SER A 454 -11.65 -10.02 -26.62
CA SER A 454 -12.33 -10.30 -25.35
C SER A 454 -12.18 -11.79 -25.00
N SER A 455 -11.52 -12.14 -23.90
CA SER A 455 -11.41 -13.56 -23.51
C SER A 455 -12.74 -14.24 -23.16
N TYR A 456 -13.86 -13.52 -23.35
CA TYR A 456 -15.18 -13.87 -22.87
C TYR A 456 -16.22 -13.74 -23.99
N PRO A 457 -17.14 -14.72 -24.11
CA PRO A 457 -18.25 -14.62 -25.04
C PRO A 457 -19.09 -13.38 -24.69
N HIS A 458 -19.53 -12.67 -25.72
CA HIS A 458 -20.52 -11.61 -25.55
C HIS A 458 -21.90 -12.27 -25.43
N ILE A 459 -22.56 -12.04 -24.30
CA ILE A 459 -23.85 -12.61 -23.96
C ILE A 459 -24.87 -11.47 -23.85
N ARG A 460 -26.13 -11.71 -24.21
CA ARG A 460 -27.19 -10.72 -24.02
C ARG A 460 -27.64 -10.70 -22.57
N ILE A 461 -28.02 -9.54 -22.06
CA ILE A 461 -28.54 -9.42 -20.69
C ILE A 461 -29.73 -10.38 -20.47
N GLU A 462 -30.61 -10.54 -21.45
CA GLU A 462 -31.78 -11.45 -21.35
C GLU A 462 -31.43 -12.93 -21.15
N ASP A 463 -30.22 -13.37 -21.52
CA ASP A 463 -29.76 -14.77 -21.38
C ASP A 463 -29.28 -15.11 -19.96
N ILE A 464 -28.95 -14.08 -19.17
CA ILE A 464 -28.34 -14.18 -17.84
C ILE A 464 -29.09 -13.42 -16.75
N ALA A 465 -30.13 -12.68 -17.11
CA ALA A 465 -30.93 -11.91 -16.18
C ALA A 465 -32.37 -11.76 -16.69
N ARG A 466 -33.31 -11.74 -15.75
CA ARG A 466 -34.70 -11.38 -16.03
C ARG A 466 -34.81 -9.85 -16.08
N VAL A 467 -35.21 -9.31 -17.23
CA VAL A 467 -35.42 -7.87 -17.46
C VAL A 467 -36.92 -7.57 -17.45
N THR A 468 -37.39 -6.86 -16.43
CA THR A 468 -38.81 -6.48 -16.29
C THR A 468 -38.97 -4.99 -16.02
N SER A 469 -40.21 -4.50 -16.13
CA SER A 469 -40.56 -3.17 -15.63
C SER A 469 -40.88 -3.26 -14.15
N GLY A 470 -40.61 -2.20 -13.39
CA GLY A 470 -41.22 -2.03 -12.08
C GLY A 470 -42.74 -1.84 -12.17
N ASN A 471 -43.35 -1.58 -11.02
CA ASN A 471 -44.78 -1.45 -10.81
C ASN A 471 -45.32 -0.06 -11.13
N SER A 472 -46.58 0.01 -11.58
CA SER A 472 -47.31 1.28 -11.63
C SER A 472 -47.32 1.94 -10.24
N ALA A 473 -46.96 3.22 -10.19
CA ALA A 473 -46.91 3.93 -8.93
C ALA A 473 -48.30 4.03 -8.29
N PRO A 474 -48.47 3.65 -7.00
CA PRO A 474 -49.71 3.82 -6.27
C PRO A 474 -50.23 5.27 -6.34
N GLN A 475 -51.54 5.43 -6.48
CA GLN A 475 -52.19 6.74 -6.57
C GLN A 475 -52.95 7.00 -5.26
N GLY A 476 -52.45 7.92 -4.42
CA GLY A 476 -53.08 8.28 -3.14
C GLY A 476 -52.13 8.13 -1.93
N ASP A 477 -52.18 9.11 -1.01
CA ASP A 477 -51.30 9.18 0.17
C ASP A 477 -51.59 8.05 1.17
N GLU A 478 -52.78 7.45 1.11
CA GLU A 478 -53.18 6.33 1.97
C GLU A 478 -52.33 5.07 1.77
N TYR A 479 -51.62 4.94 0.64
CA TYR A 479 -50.73 3.82 0.36
C TYR A 479 -49.31 4.00 0.94
N PHE A 480 -48.98 5.23 1.34
CA PHE A 480 -47.65 5.59 1.85
C PHE A 480 -47.64 5.95 3.34
N THR A 481 -48.81 6.36 3.87
CA THR A 481 -48.94 6.73 5.28
C THR A 481 -48.62 5.55 6.19
N GLY A 482 -47.63 5.72 7.08
CA GLY A 482 -47.17 4.67 8.00
C GLY A 482 -46.47 3.49 7.31
N GLY A 483 -45.98 3.67 6.08
CA GLY A 483 -45.33 2.62 5.32
C GLY A 483 -43.95 2.23 5.85
N GLU A 484 -43.58 0.96 5.64
CA GLU A 484 -42.29 0.39 6.06
C GLU A 484 -41.47 -0.11 4.85
N PHE A 485 -42.11 -0.40 3.71
CA PHE A 485 -41.48 -1.05 2.56
C PHE A 485 -41.03 -0.04 1.51
N SER A 486 -39.75 -0.01 1.14
CA SER A 486 -39.20 0.91 0.14
C SER A 486 -39.92 0.83 -1.22
N PHE A 487 -40.28 1.99 -1.80
CA PHE A 487 -40.78 2.12 -3.18
C PHE A 487 -39.87 3.03 -4.01
N VAL A 488 -38.93 2.42 -4.72
CA VAL A 488 -37.86 3.13 -5.44
C VAL A 488 -38.40 3.79 -6.71
N ARG A 489 -38.19 5.10 -6.82
CA ARG A 489 -38.54 5.92 -7.99
C ARG A 489 -37.30 6.33 -8.78
N THR A 490 -37.54 6.82 -10.00
CA THR A 490 -36.47 7.38 -10.84
C THR A 490 -35.79 8.59 -10.20
N SER A 491 -36.49 9.36 -9.35
CA SER A 491 -35.90 10.45 -8.58
C SER A 491 -34.89 9.97 -7.55
N ASP A 492 -35.12 8.82 -6.92
CA ASP A 492 -34.20 8.26 -5.91
C ASP A 492 -32.91 7.80 -6.58
N VAL A 493 -33.03 7.09 -7.71
CA VAL A 493 -31.90 6.72 -8.57
C VAL A 493 -31.20 7.99 -9.08
N GLY A 494 -31.99 9.02 -9.42
CA GLY A 494 -31.52 10.34 -9.84
C GLY A 494 -30.65 11.05 -8.81
N ALA A 495 -30.94 10.89 -7.52
CA ALA A 495 -30.20 11.52 -6.44
C ALA A 495 -28.82 10.87 -6.19
N VAL A 496 -28.69 9.57 -6.51
CA VAL A 496 -27.46 8.79 -6.28
C VAL A 496 -26.61 8.66 -7.54
N HIS A 497 -27.21 8.82 -8.71
CA HIS A 497 -26.59 8.72 -10.04
C HIS A 497 -26.08 7.30 -10.36
N LEU A 498 -25.01 6.86 -9.72
CA LEU A 498 -24.35 5.57 -9.91
C LEU A 498 -24.02 4.95 -8.54
N SER A 499 -24.54 3.77 -8.24
CA SER A 499 -24.18 3.03 -7.02
C SER A 499 -24.27 1.52 -7.20
N ASP A 500 -23.26 0.78 -6.75
CA ASP A 500 -23.30 -0.69 -6.67
C ASP A 500 -23.96 -1.20 -5.38
N HIS A 501 -24.46 -0.29 -4.54
CA HIS A 501 -25.18 -0.60 -3.30
C HIS A 501 -26.12 0.56 -2.90
N PHE A 502 -27.37 0.50 -3.37
CA PHE A 502 -28.39 1.51 -3.12
C PHE A 502 -29.39 1.04 -2.06
N VAL A 503 -29.55 1.83 -0.99
CA VAL A 503 -30.43 1.52 0.15
C VAL A 503 -31.29 2.73 0.44
N GLY A 504 -32.57 2.49 0.75
CA GLY A 504 -33.52 3.53 1.12
C GLY A 504 -34.18 4.21 -0.08
N SER A 505 -35.45 4.57 0.12
CA SER A 505 -36.23 5.46 -0.75
C SER A 505 -37.03 6.38 0.15
N ALA A 506 -37.33 7.60 -0.35
CA ALA A 506 -38.19 8.54 0.35
C ALA A 506 -39.60 7.98 0.55
N ASP A 507 -40.09 7.20 -0.42
CA ASP A 507 -41.42 6.62 -0.37
C ASP A 507 -41.40 5.23 0.25
N LYS A 508 -42.26 5.05 1.25
CA LYS A 508 -42.47 3.78 1.94
C LYS A 508 -43.92 3.36 1.78
N LEU A 509 -44.15 2.15 1.27
CA LEU A 509 -45.47 1.56 1.15
C LEU A 509 -45.88 0.86 2.43
N ASN A 510 -47.18 0.87 2.71
CA ASN A 510 -47.79 0.12 3.80
C ASN A 510 -48.42 -1.20 3.31
N ASP A 511 -48.88 -2.03 4.25
CA ASP A 511 -49.49 -3.33 3.95
C ASP A 511 -50.72 -3.23 3.03
N LYS A 512 -51.48 -2.14 3.11
CA LYS A 512 -52.65 -1.90 2.26
C LYS A 512 -52.24 -1.83 0.78
N ALA A 513 -51.18 -1.07 0.48
CA ALA A 513 -50.67 -0.95 -0.88
C ALA A 513 -50.25 -2.31 -1.45
N ILE A 514 -49.58 -3.13 -0.63
CA ILE A 514 -49.11 -4.46 -1.03
C ILE A 514 -50.30 -5.39 -1.31
N ALA A 515 -51.29 -5.40 -0.42
CA ALA A 515 -52.45 -6.28 -0.53
C ALA A 515 -53.38 -5.92 -1.70
N GLU A 516 -53.65 -4.64 -1.92
CA GLU A 516 -54.63 -4.18 -2.92
C GLU A 516 -54.04 -4.08 -4.33
N LEU A 517 -52.78 -3.64 -4.46
CA LEU A 517 -52.19 -3.31 -5.76
C LEU A 517 -51.38 -4.45 -6.38
N ARG A 518 -51.15 -5.55 -5.63
CA ARG A 518 -50.44 -6.76 -6.10
C ARG A 518 -49.10 -6.45 -6.77
N LEU A 519 -48.34 -5.56 -6.15
CA LEU A 519 -47.05 -5.10 -6.65
C LEU A 519 -46.03 -6.24 -6.63
N GLU A 520 -45.20 -6.32 -7.67
CA GLU A 520 -44.06 -7.21 -7.70
C GLU A 520 -42.95 -6.68 -6.78
N PHE A 521 -42.43 -7.55 -5.94
CA PHE A 521 -41.35 -7.27 -5.01
C PHE A 521 -40.01 -7.72 -5.61
N PHE A 522 -39.02 -6.83 -5.63
CA PHE A 522 -37.71 -7.10 -6.23
C PHE A 522 -36.66 -7.35 -5.14
N PRO A 523 -35.84 -8.40 -5.27
CA PRO A 523 -34.84 -8.74 -4.27
C PRO A 523 -33.67 -7.73 -4.24
N ALA A 524 -32.87 -7.80 -3.18
CA ALA A 524 -31.55 -7.16 -3.18
C ALA A 524 -30.69 -7.76 -4.32
N GLY A 525 -29.81 -6.95 -4.88
CA GLY A 525 -29.02 -7.27 -6.06
C GLY A 525 -29.69 -6.91 -7.39
N THR A 526 -31.00 -6.57 -7.41
CA THR A 526 -31.64 -6.10 -8.65
C THR A 526 -31.01 -4.79 -9.13
N ILE A 527 -30.63 -4.74 -10.41
CA ILE A 527 -30.07 -3.54 -11.04
C ILE A 527 -31.22 -2.69 -11.60
N LEU A 528 -31.23 -1.40 -11.29
CA LEU A 528 -32.23 -0.44 -11.73
C LEU A 528 -31.67 0.42 -12.86
N PHE A 529 -32.39 0.46 -13.98
CA PHE A 529 -32.01 1.19 -15.18
C PHE A 529 -33.18 2.11 -15.61
N PRO A 530 -33.03 3.44 -15.57
CA PRO A 530 -34.05 4.38 -16.05
C PRO A 530 -34.40 4.13 -17.51
N LYS A 531 -35.69 3.91 -17.79
CA LYS A 531 -36.16 3.55 -19.14
C LYS A 531 -37.21 4.51 -19.71
N SER A 532 -37.55 5.58 -18.99
CA SER A 532 -38.58 6.52 -19.44
C SER A 532 -38.28 7.95 -18.97
N GLY A 533 -38.57 8.92 -19.84
CA GLY A 533 -38.40 10.35 -19.57
C GLY A 533 -36.96 10.84 -19.70
N ALA A 534 -36.72 12.13 -19.47
CA ALA A 534 -35.40 12.75 -19.63
C ALA A 534 -34.29 12.06 -18.81
N SER A 535 -34.65 11.39 -17.71
CA SER A 535 -33.75 10.59 -16.88
C SER A 535 -33.08 9.42 -17.61
N THR A 536 -33.67 8.90 -18.69
CA THR A 536 -33.08 7.81 -19.50
C THR A 536 -31.69 8.20 -20.00
N PHE A 537 -31.52 9.44 -20.48
CA PHE A 537 -30.26 9.92 -21.04
C PHE A 537 -29.26 10.45 -20.01
N LEU A 538 -29.62 10.42 -18.72
CA LEU A 538 -28.70 10.77 -17.64
C LEU A 538 -27.78 9.60 -17.27
N ASN A 539 -27.99 8.41 -17.86
CA ASN A 539 -27.07 7.29 -17.69
C ASN A 539 -26.89 6.88 -16.21
N HIS A 540 -27.94 7.07 -15.42
CA HIS A 540 -27.97 6.66 -14.02
C HIS A 540 -28.29 5.17 -13.93
N ARG A 541 -27.70 4.48 -12.97
CA ARG A 541 -28.02 3.07 -12.68
C ARG A 541 -27.58 2.72 -11.27
N VAL A 542 -28.31 1.83 -10.61
CA VAL A 542 -27.95 1.38 -9.27
C VAL A 542 -28.18 -0.11 -9.08
N VAL A 543 -27.48 -0.73 -8.13
CA VAL A 543 -27.77 -2.08 -7.63
C VAL A 543 -28.46 -1.94 -6.28
N MET A 544 -29.64 -2.52 -6.12
CA MET A 544 -30.37 -2.51 -4.85
C MET A 544 -29.59 -3.26 -3.76
N GLY A 545 -29.34 -2.63 -2.62
CA GLY A 545 -28.73 -3.23 -1.44
C GLY A 545 -29.75 -3.92 -0.52
N GLU A 546 -31.01 -3.54 -0.62
CA GLU A 546 -32.15 -4.15 0.08
C GLU A 546 -33.26 -4.48 -0.92
N ALA A 547 -34.11 -5.45 -0.58
CA ALA A 547 -35.28 -5.76 -1.39
C ALA A 547 -36.32 -4.63 -1.30
N ALA A 548 -36.97 -4.29 -2.40
CA ALA A 548 -37.89 -3.16 -2.48
C ALA A 548 -38.93 -3.33 -3.59
N TYR A 549 -39.98 -2.51 -3.54
CA TYR A 549 -40.85 -2.26 -4.69
C TYR A 549 -40.23 -1.18 -5.56
N VAL A 550 -40.45 -1.27 -6.88
CA VAL A 550 -39.80 -0.36 -7.84
C VAL A 550 -40.86 0.24 -8.76
N SER A 551 -40.69 1.49 -9.18
CA SER A 551 -41.56 2.18 -10.15
C SER A 551 -41.38 1.68 -11.59
N SER A 552 -42.47 1.69 -12.36
CA SER A 552 -42.53 1.29 -13.78
C SER A 552 -41.72 2.17 -14.73
N HIS A 553 -41.15 3.28 -14.27
CA HIS A 553 -40.23 4.10 -15.04
C HIS A 553 -38.78 3.56 -15.01
N LEU A 554 -38.52 2.56 -14.17
CA LEU A 554 -37.26 1.84 -14.07
C LEU A 554 -37.43 0.43 -14.66
N ALA A 555 -36.45 -0.01 -15.43
CA ALA A 555 -36.25 -1.41 -15.71
C ALA A 555 -35.53 -2.07 -14.53
N CYS A 556 -35.95 -3.28 -14.19
CA CYS A 556 -35.39 -4.11 -13.15
C CYS A 556 -34.68 -5.29 -13.80
N ILE A 557 -33.38 -5.40 -13.62
CA ILE A 557 -32.55 -6.49 -14.13
C ILE A 557 -32.17 -7.37 -12.94
N THR A 558 -32.76 -8.56 -12.86
CA THR A 558 -32.50 -9.53 -11.79
C THR A 558 -31.67 -10.67 -12.34
N CYS A 559 -30.39 -10.72 -11.96
CA CYS A 559 -29.42 -11.68 -12.49
C CYS A 559 -29.69 -13.12 -12.00
N ASP A 560 -29.42 -14.09 -12.86
CA ASP A 560 -29.22 -15.48 -12.47
C ASP A 560 -27.83 -15.58 -11.83
N GLU A 561 -27.77 -15.60 -10.49
CA GLU A 561 -26.51 -15.58 -9.73
C GLU A 561 -25.62 -16.81 -9.98
N SER A 562 -26.16 -17.89 -10.57
CA SER A 562 -25.36 -19.03 -11.01
C SER A 562 -24.51 -18.72 -12.24
N LYS A 563 -24.84 -17.66 -12.99
CA LYS A 563 -24.19 -17.24 -14.23
C LYS A 563 -23.49 -15.89 -14.12
N ALA A 564 -24.07 -14.94 -13.39
CA ALA A 564 -23.63 -13.56 -13.38
C ALA A 564 -23.79 -12.88 -12.03
N LEU A 565 -22.75 -12.19 -11.58
CA LEU A 565 -22.80 -11.36 -10.37
C LEU A 565 -23.49 -10.02 -10.69
N PRO A 566 -24.50 -9.58 -9.92
CA PRO A 566 -25.17 -8.31 -10.19
C PRO A 566 -24.23 -7.10 -10.25
N LYS A 567 -23.26 -7.03 -9.33
CA LYS A 567 -22.26 -5.96 -9.31
C LYS A 567 -21.37 -5.95 -10.56
N PHE A 568 -21.00 -7.13 -11.06
CA PHE A 568 -20.22 -7.25 -12.29
C PHE A 568 -21.00 -6.70 -13.48
N ILE A 569 -22.26 -7.13 -13.62
CA ILE A 569 -23.16 -6.66 -14.69
C ILE A 569 -23.39 -5.16 -14.60
N TYR A 570 -23.59 -4.63 -13.39
CA TYR A 570 -23.71 -3.20 -13.15
C TYR A 570 -22.50 -2.42 -13.68
N HIS A 571 -21.27 -2.86 -13.37
CA HIS A 571 -20.07 -2.18 -13.84
C HIS A 571 -19.92 -2.18 -15.37
N LEU A 572 -20.36 -3.25 -16.05
CA LEU A 572 -20.39 -3.29 -17.50
C LEU A 572 -21.49 -2.40 -18.08
N LEU A 573 -22.68 -2.40 -17.49
CA LEU A 573 -23.77 -1.52 -17.90
C LEU A 573 -23.44 -0.04 -17.71
N CYS A 574 -22.53 0.32 -16.78
CA CYS A 574 -22.02 1.68 -16.64
C CYS A 574 -21.22 2.17 -17.86
N ARG A 575 -20.74 1.26 -18.72
CA ARG A 575 -20.06 1.59 -19.99
C ARG A 575 -21.02 1.77 -21.16
N VAL A 576 -22.27 1.35 -21.01
CA VAL A 576 -23.30 1.47 -22.05
C VAL A 576 -23.95 2.85 -21.91
N ASP A 577 -23.86 3.65 -22.97
CA ASP A 577 -24.63 4.88 -23.08
C ASP A 577 -26.07 4.55 -23.48
N ALA A 578 -27.04 4.93 -22.65
CA ALA A 578 -28.45 4.77 -22.91
C ALA A 578 -28.88 5.43 -24.24
N ARG A 579 -28.18 6.47 -24.71
CA ARG A 579 -28.43 7.10 -26.01
C ARG A 579 -28.13 6.14 -27.16
N ASP A 580 -27.06 5.36 -27.08
CA ASP A 580 -26.63 4.47 -28.17
C ASP A 580 -27.61 3.30 -28.39
N ILE A 581 -28.37 2.95 -27.34
CA ILE A 581 -29.36 1.87 -27.37
C ILE A 581 -30.81 2.36 -27.52
N THR A 582 -31.04 3.68 -27.50
CA THR A 582 -32.38 4.25 -27.70
C THR A 582 -32.66 4.47 -29.20
N PRO A 583 -33.68 3.83 -29.79
CA PRO A 583 -33.93 3.93 -31.23
C PRO A 583 -34.34 5.33 -31.70
N ASP A 584 -35.12 6.06 -30.90
CA ASP A 584 -35.60 7.41 -31.20
C ASP A 584 -35.03 8.43 -30.21
N GLN A 585 -34.05 9.21 -30.68
CA GLN A 585 -33.39 10.23 -29.85
C GLN A 585 -34.33 11.39 -29.47
N ALA A 586 -35.44 11.59 -30.18
CA ALA A 586 -36.43 12.62 -29.84
C ALA A 586 -37.31 12.21 -28.66
N TYR A 587 -37.37 10.92 -28.33
CA TYR A 587 -38.20 10.38 -27.26
C TYR A 587 -37.39 9.49 -26.30
N PRO A 588 -36.96 10.00 -25.12
CA PRO A 588 -36.04 9.32 -24.21
C PRO A 588 -36.72 8.16 -23.46
N SER A 589 -37.01 7.08 -24.18
CA SER A 589 -37.67 5.88 -23.64
C SER A 589 -37.04 4.62 -24.22
N LEU A 590 -36.64 3.71 -23.32
CA LEU A 590 -36.10 2.41 -23.66
C LEU A 590 -37.15 1.31 -23.47
N ARG A 591 -37.24 0.40 -24.43
CA ARG A 591 -38.02 -0.83 -24.32
C ARG A 591 -37.21 -1.87 -23.55
N LEU A 592 -37.90 -2.75 -22.82
CA LEU A 592 -37.23 -3.83 -22.09
C LEU A 592 -36.45 -4.76 -23.02
N SER A 593 -36.91 -4.95 -24.27
CA SER A 593 -36.20 -5.70 -25.30
C SER A 593 -34.89 -5.06 -25.72
N GLU A 594 -34.78 -3.73 -25.70
CA GLU A 594 -33.53 -3.03 -26.02
C GLU A 594 -32.51 -3.23 -24.91
N ILE A 595 -32.95 -3.15 -23.65
CA ILE A 595 -32.11 -3.43 -22.47
C ILE A 595 -31.70 -4.90 -22.44
N GLY A 596 -32.61 -5.82 -22.73
CA GLY A 596 -32.34 -7.26 -22.82
C GLY A 596 -31.34 -7.61 -23.92
N ALA A 597 -31.37 -6.91 -25.05
CA ALA A 597 -30.49 -7.13 -26.20
C ALA A 597 -29.07 -6.58 -26.02
N ILE A 598 -28.79 -5.80 -24.96
CA ILE A 598 -27.44 -5.30 -24.68
C ILE A 598 -26.47 -6.48 -24.59
N GLN A 599 -25.40 -6.43 -25.38
CA GLN A 599 -24.36 -7.44 -25.37
C GLN A 599 -23.20 -7.00 -24.48
N ILE A 600 -22.77 -7.90 -23.60
CA ILE A 600 -21.65 -7.65 -22.69
C ILE A 600 -20.70 -8.86 -22.65
N PRO A 601 -19.38 -8.65 -22.48
CA PRO A 601 -18.44 -9.74 -22.25
C PRO A 601 -18.72 -10.43 -20.91
N LEU A 602 -18.85 -11.77 -20.90
CA LEU A 602 -19.17 -12.53 -19.68
C LEU A 602 -18.08 -13.55 -19.31
N PRO A 603 -17.18 -13.23 -18.34
CA PRO A 603 -16.22 -14.18 -17.80
C PRO A 603 -16.87 -15.33 -17.02
N PRO A 604 -16.13 -16.42 -16.75
CA PRO A 604 -16.50 -17.37 -15.71
C PRO A 604 -16.72 -16.68 -14.36
N LEU A 605 -17.64 -17.20 -13.54
CA LEU A 605 -18.09 -16.56 -12.30
C LEU A 605 -16.95 -16.22 -11.33
N GLU A 606 -15.95 -17.09 -11.19
CA GLU A 606 -14.78 -16.81 -10.34
C GLU A 606 -13.96 -15.61 -10.83
N VAL A 607 -13.83 -15.44 -12.15
CA VAL A 607 -13.14 -14.28 -12.73
C VAL A 607 -13.99 -13.01 -12.56
N GLN A 608 -15.32 -13.11 -12.64
CA GLN A 608 -16.20 -11.99 -12.30
C GLN A 608 -15.98 -11.56 -10.84
N LYS A 609 -15.87 -12.51 -9.89
CA LYS A 609 -15.59 -12.21 -8.46
C LYS A 609 -14.26 -11.49 -8.30
N GLU A 610 -13.21 -11.95 -8.97
CA GLU A 610 -11.89 -11.31 -8.94
C GLU A 610 -11.94 -9.86 -9.48
N ILE A 611 -12.62 -9.64 -10.61
CA ILE A 611 -12.76 -8.31 -11.22
C ILE A 611 -13.57 -7.38 -10.30
N VAL A 612 -14.68 -7.86 -9.73
CA VAL A 612 -15.47 -7.09 -8.78
C VAL A 612 -14.63 -6.74 -7.55
N ALA A 613 -13.88 -7.69 -7.00
CA ALA A 613 -13.00 -7.44 -5.85
C ALA A 613 -11.89 -6.41 -6.17
N GLU A 614 -11.32 -6.45 -7.38
CA GLU A 614 -10.36 -5.46 -7.86
C GLU A 614 -10.98 -4.06 -7.92
N ILE A 615 -12.15 -3.93 -8.57
CA ILE A 615 -12.86 -2.65 -8.71
C ILE A 615 -13.29 -2.11 -7.34
N GLU A 616 -13.84 -2.96 -6.47
CA GLU A 616 -14.22 -2.58 -5.10
C GLU A 616 -13.00 -2.11 -4.30
N GLY A 617 -11.84 -2.75 -4.49
CA GLY A 617 -10.57 -2.31 -3.91
C GLY A 617 -10.20 -0.88 -4.32
N TYR A 618 -10.32 -0.57 -5.62
CA TYR A 618 -10.10 0.79 -6.12
C TYR A 618 -11.16 1.78 -5.60
N GLN A 619 -12.43 1.38 -5.57
CA GLN A 619 -13.52 2.22 -5.09
C GLN A 619 -13.37 2.56 -3.60
N LYS A 620 -12.88 1.65 -2.77
CA LYS A 620 -12.58 1.92 -1.36
C LYS A 620 -11.54 3.03 -1.19
N VAL A 621 -10.49 3.03 -2.02
CA VAL A 621 -9.47 4.09 -2.01
C VAL A 621 -10.08 5.42 -2.46
N ILE A 622 -10.88 5.43 -3.53
CA ILE A 622 -11.59 6.62 -4.00
C ILE A 622 -12.51 7.18 -2.90
N ASN A 623 -13.28 6.32 -2.24
CA ASN A 623 -14.20 6.72 -1.17
C ASN A 623 -13.44 7.28 0.03
N GLY A 624 -12.32 6.66 0.43
CA GLY A 624 -11.46 7.18 1.50
C GLY A 624 -10.87 8.56 1.16
N ALA A 625 -10.39 8.73 -0.07
CA ALA A 625 -9.86 9.99 -0.57
C ALA A 625 -10.92 11.10 -0.62
N ARG A 626 -12.14 10.78 -1.09
CA ARG A 626 -13.29 11.70 -1.07
C ARG A 626 -13.68 12.07 0.37
N ALA A 627 -13.72 11.10 1.28
CA ALA A 627 -14.01 11.37 2.68
C ALA A 627 -12.99 12.32 3.31
N VAL A 628 -11.69 12.22 2.97
CA VAL A 628 -10.68 13.19 3.42
C VAL A 628 -10.99 14.58 2.87
N LEU A 629 -11.28 14.71 1.56
CA LEU A 629 -11.61 16.00 0.94
C LEU A 629 -12.88 16.63 1.54
N ASP A 630 -13.90 15.83 1.79
CA ASP A 630 -15.20 16.29 2.28
C ASP A 630 -15.14 16.74 3.75
N ASN A 631 -14.34 16.04 4.57
CA ASN A 631 -14.28 16.26 6.01
C ASN A 631 -13.09 17.11 6.49
N TYR A 632 -12.04 17.27 5.69
CA TYR A 632 -10.89 18.08 6.10
C TYR A 632 -11.27 19.54 6.26
N ARG A 633 -10.98 20.11 7.43
CA ARG A 633 -11.06 21.54 7.71
C ARG A 633 -9.79 21.96 8.43
N PRO A 634 -9.20 23.12 8.12
CA PRO A 634 -8.01 23.59 8.83
C PRO A 634 -8.30 23.76 10.31
N HIS A 635 -7.44 23.17 11.14
CA HIS A 635 -7.51 23.32 12.59
C HIS A 635 -6.60 24.45 13.04
N ILE A 636 -7.14 25.38 13.84
CA ILE A 636 -6.35 26.43 14.48
C ILE A 636 -6.36 26.15 15.99
N PRO A 637 -5.24 25.74 16.59
CA PRO A 637 -5.19 25.37 18.00
C PRO A 637 -5.26 26.63 18.87
N ILE A 638 -6.42 26.93 19.47
CA ILE A 638 -6.60 28.17 20.24
C ILE A 638 -5.97 28.03 21.63
N HIS A 639 -4.93 28.82 21.90
CA HIS A 639 -4.34 28.90 23.23
C HIS A 639 -5.13 29.87 24.14
N PRO A 640 -5.34 29.56 25.43
CA PRO A 640 -6.05 30.44 26.36
C PRO A 640 -5.46 31.85 26.51
N ASP A 641 -4.14 31.97 26.31
CA ASP A 641 -3.42 33.25 26.47
C ASP A 641 -3.53 34.18 25.26
N TRP A 642 -4.15 33.72 24.17
CA TRP A 642 -4.32 34.56 22.98
C TRP A 642 -5.43 35.58 23.18
N LEU A 643 -5.21 36.79 22.69
CA LEU A 643 -6.24 37.81 22.65
C LEU A 643 -7.37 37.34 21.72
N ILE A 644 -8.58 37.20 22.24
CA ILE A 644 -9.78 36.93 21.45
C ILE A 644 -10.50 38.26 21.23
N SER A 645 -10.54 38.72 19.99
CA SER A 645 -11.22 39.97 19.62
C SER A 645 -12.55 39.67 18.93
N THR A 646 -13.50 40.60 19.03
CA THR A 646 -14.68 40.58 18.15
C THR A 646 -14.28 41.06 16.76
N PHE A 647 -15.02 40.67 15.72
CA PHE A 647 -14.76 41.16 14.37
C PHE A 647 -14.90 42.67 14.24
N GLY A 648 -15.71 43.31 15.10
CA GLY A 648 -15.83 44.77 15.15
C GLY A 648 -14.57 45.48 15.65
N ASP A 649 -13.80 44.83 16.53
CA ASP A 649 -12.61 45.39 17.18
C ASP A 649 -11.29 44.75 16.70
N ALA A 650 -11.38 43.77 15.79
CA ALA A 650 -10.24 43.07 15.24
C ALA A 650 -9.40 43.98 14.30
N PRO A 651 -8.10 43.69 14.09
CA PRO A 651 -7.22 44.50 13.25
C PRO A 651 -7.49 44.25 11.75
N PHE A 652 -8.72 44.46 11.29
CA PHE A 652 -9.11 44.45 9.89
C PHE A 652 -10.33 45.37 9.67
N GLN A 653 -10.52 45.82 8.43
CA GLN A 653 -11.73 46.53 8.00
C GLN A 653 -12.73 45.59 7.34
N ILE A 654 -14.03 45.79 7.59
CA ILE A 654 -15.11 45.09 6.89
C ILE A 654 -15.76 46.04 5.89
N ILE A 655 -15.68 45.72 4.60
CA ILE A 655 -16.16 46.56 3.50
C ILE A 655 -17.25 45.81 2.72
N ASP A 656 -18.45 46.40 2.63
CA ASP A 656 -19.58 45.85 1.84
C ASP A 656 -19.42 46.18 0.34
N GLY A 657 -20.03 45.36 -0.52
CA GLY A 657 -20.21 45.70 -1.92
C GLY A 657 -21.11 46.93 -2.09
N ASP A 658 -21.02 47.58 -3.25
CA ASP A 658 -21.84 48.77 -3.53
C ASP A 658 -23.35 48.42 -3.61
N ARG A 659 -24.22 49.35 -3.22
CA ARG A 659 -25.69 49.24 -3.32
C ARG A 659 -26.34 50.58 -3.68
N GLY A 660 -25.54 51.54 -4.14
CA GLY A 660 -25.98 52.88 -4.50
C GLY A 660 -26.72 52.91 -5.83
N ALA A 661 -27.23 54.09 -6.18
CA ALA A 661 -27.96 54.33 -7.42
C ALA A 661 -27.14 54.01 -8.69
N ASN A 662 -25.81 53.97 -8.60
CA ASN A 662 -24.90 53.67 -9.70
C ASN A 662 -24.57 52.18 -9.84
N TYR A 663 -25.24 51.28 -9.11
CA TYR A 663 -24.96 49.85 -9.18
C TYR A 663 -25.11 49.32 -10.62
N PRO A 664 -24.23 48.42 -11.12
CA PRO A 664 -24.29 47.95 -12.49
C PRO A 664 -25.59 47.21 -12.82
N SER A 665 -26.18 47.55 -13.96
CA SER A 665 -27.31 46.88 -14.60
C SER A 665 -26.82 45.90 -15.67
N LYS A 666 -27.72 45.12 -16.26
CA LYS A 666 -27.36 44.10 -17.27
C LYS A 666 -26.61 44.68 -18.48
N GLU A 667 -26.87 45.94 -18.83
CA GLU A 667 -26.24 46.63 -19.97
C GLU A 667 -24.82 47.17 -19.65
N ASP A 668 -24.45 47.23 -18.37
CA ASP A 668 -23.15 47.69 -17.92
C ASP A 668 -22.07 46.56 -17.91
N PHE A 669 -22.47 45.32 -18.22
CA PHE A 669 -21.59 44.14 -18.17
C PHE A 669 -21.11 43.70 -19.55
N PHE A 670 -19.81 43.47 -19.63
CA PHE A 670 -19.11 43.08 -20.86
C PHE A 670 -18.31 41.79 -20.63
N PRO A 671 -18.07 40.96 -21.67
CA PRO A 671 -17.25 39.75 -21.56
C PRO A 671 -15.75 40.04 -21.33
N ALA A 672 -15.31 41.28 -21.57
CA ALA A 672 -13.97 41.79 -21.29
C ALA A 672 -14.05 43.30 -21.01
N GLY A 673 -13.16 43.86 -20.20
CA GLY A 673 -13.20 45.27 -19.85
C GLY A 673 -12.16 45.68 -18.80
N HIS A 674 -12.32 46.88 -18.24
CA HIS A 674 -11.35 47.47 -17.30
C HIS A 674 -11.35 46.77 -15.94
N CYS A 675 -12.51 46.63 -15.32
CA CYS A 675 -12.63 46.08 -13.97
C CYS A 675 -13.48 44.80 -13.97
N LEU A 676 -12.91 43.71 -13.46
CA LEU A 676 -13.61 42.45 -13.26
C LEU A 676 -14.63 42.61 -12.11
N PHE A 677 -15.89 42.31 -12.38
CA PHE A 677 -16.97 42.39 -11.41
C PHE A 677 -17.37 40.98 -10.95
N LEU A 678 -17.00 40.63 -9.73
CA LEU A 678 -17.23 39.30 -9.16
C LEU A 678 -18.65 39.17 -8.61
N ASN A 679 -19.26 38.04 -8.92
CA ASN A 679 -20.49 37.56 -8.29
C ASN A 679 -20.20 36.42 -7.32
N THR A 680 -21.20 36.02 -6.53
CA THR A 680 -21.05 34.96 -5.50
C THR A 680 -20.70 33.59 -6.09
N LYS A 681 -20.94 33.37 -7.39
CA LYS A 681 -20.51 32.18 -8.13
C LYS A 681 -19.00 32.11 -8.36
N ASN A 682 -18.30 33.25 -8.33
CA ASN A 682 -16.87 33.32 -8.55
C ASN A 682 -16.05 33.03 -7.29
N VAL A 683 -16.71 32.89 -6.13
CA VAL A 683 -16.06 32.51 -4.86
C VAL A 683 -16.63 31.17 -4.41
N ARG A 684 -15.80 30.13 -4.48
CA ARG A 684 -16.15 28.73 -4.15
C ARG A 684 -15.48 28.31 -2.85
N SER A 685 -15.78 27.09 -2.40
CA SER A 685 -15.20 26.53 -1.18
C SER A 685 -13.68 26.36 -1.25
N ASP A 686 -13.12 26.32 -2.46
CA ASP A 686 -11.70 26.18 -2.77
C ASP A 686 -11.06 27.47 -3.35
N GLY A 687 -11.71 28.62 -3.22
CA GLY A 687 -11.17 29.92 -3.60
C GLY A 687 -11.84 30.57 -4.82
N PHE A 688 -11.07 31.34 -5.59
CA PHE A 688 -11.59 32.03 -6.77
C PHE A 688 -11.82 31.09 -7.96
N LYS A 689 -12.95 31.26 -8.64
CA LYS A 689 -13.25 30.59 -9.91
C LYS A 689 -13.60 31.62 -10.99
N PHE A 690 -12.85 31.54 -12.09
CA PHE A 690 -12.86 32.51 -13.20
C PHE A 690 -13.43 31.88 -14.49
N ASP A 691 -14.45 31.05 -14.37
CA ASP A 691 -15.14 30.39 -15.48
C ASP A 691 -16.14 31.31 -16.19
N GLU A 692 -16.96 32.04 -15.42
CA GLU A 692 -17.87 33.08 -15.91
C GLU A 692 -17.35 34.46 -15.48
N LEU A 693 -16.95 35.29 -16.46
CA LEU A 693 -16.37 36.61 -16.20
C LEU A 693 -17.26 37.73 -16.74
N GLU A 694 -17.54 38.71 -15.88
CA GLU A 694 -18.26 39.93 -16.23
C GLU A 694 -17.38 41.13 -15.88
N PHE A 695 -17.26 42.08 -16.80
CA PHE A 695 -16.46 43.28 -16.62
C PHE A 695 -17.31 44.53 -16.71
N ILE A 696 -16.91 45.58 -15.99
CA ILE A 696 -17.49 46.93 -16.10
C ILE A 696 -16.46 47.91 -16.68
N SER A 697 -16.95 49.01 -17.25
CA SER A 697 -16.09 50.07 -17.79
C SER A 697 -15.37 50.84 -16.68
N GLU A 698 -14.33 51.60 -17.05
CA GLU A 698 -13.59 52.46 -16.12
C GLU A 698 -14.47 53.57 -15.55
N GLU A 699 -15.36 54.17 -16.36
CA GLU A 699 -16.32 55.17 -15.88
C GLU A 699 -17.27 54.57 -14.84
N LYS A 700 -17.71 53.33 -15.06
CA LYS A 700 -18.59 52.63 -14.14
C LYS A 700 -17.86 52.24 -12.85
N ASP A 701 -16.63 51.75 -12.94
CA ASP A 701 -15.75 51.49 -11.79
C ASP A 701 -15.62 52.75 -10.92
N ASN A 702 -15.29 53.88 -11.54
CA ASN A 702 -15.11 55.17 -10.84
C ASN A 702 -16.41 55.70 -10.21
N ALA A 703 -17.59 55.34 -10.73
CA ALA A 703 -18.88 55.74 -10.19
C ALA A 703 -19.32 54.96 -8.94
N LEU A 704 -18.68 53.81 -8.67
CA LEU A 704 -18.96 52.95 -7.51
C LEU A 704 -18.12 53.36 -6.30
N ARG A 705 -18.79 53.51 -5.15
CA ARG A 705 -18.23 54.00 -3.88
C ARG A 705 -17.55 52.90 -3.07
N LYS A 706 -17.95 51.63 -3.24
CA LYS A 706 -17.46 50.50 -2.42
C LYS A 706 -17.18 49.23 -3.22
N GLY A 707 -16.58 48.25 -2.55
CA GLY A 707 -16.37 46.90 -3.08
C GLY A 707 -15.13 46.72 -3.95
N LYS A 708 -14.18 47.67 -3.94
CA LYS A 708 -12.90 47.56 -4.66
C LYS A 708 -11.87 46.77 -3.85
N LEU A 709 -11.31 45.75 -4.47
CA LEU A 709 -10.34 44.84 -3.87
C LEU A 709 -8.92 45.39 -3.94
N GLU A 710 -8.13 45.08 -2.91
CA GLU A 710 -6.69 45.34 -2.80
C GLU A 710 -5.96 44.04 -2.45
N ARG A 711 -4.72 43.88 -2.94
CA ARG A 711 -3.92 42.68 -2.67
C ARG A 711 -3.78 42.47 -1.15
N GLY A 712 -4.04 41.25 -0.69
CA GLY A 712 -4.14 40.89 0.72
C GLY A 712 -5.56 40.90 1.28
N ASP A 713 -6.57 41.32 0.53
CA ASP A 713 -7.97 41.23 0.95
C ASP A 713 -8.46 39.77 1.00
N VAL A 714 -9.29 39.46 2.01
CA VAL A 714 -9.99 38.17 2.16
C VAL A 714 -11.48 38.38 1.94
N LEU A 715 -12.09 37.63 1.04
CA LEU A 715 -13.52 37.75 0.74
C LEU A 715 -14.33 36.75 1.54
N LEU A 716 -15.59 37.11 1.83
CA LEU A 716 -16.59 36.19 2.38
C LEU A 716 -17.94 36.38 1.69
N THR A 717 -18.54 35.30 1.18
CA THR A 717 -19.88 35.37 0.60
C THR A 717 -20.96 35.38 1.70
N THR A 718 -21.94 36.27 1.57
CA THR A 718 -22.97 36.49 2.61
C THR A 718 -24.40 36.26 2.13
N ARG A 719 -24.62 36.11 0.81
CA ARG A 719 -25.92 35.79 0.20
C ARG A 719 -25.75 34.80 -0.97
N GLY A 720 -26.76 33.96 -1.19
CA GLY A 720 -26.66 32.88 -2.18
C GLY A 720 -25.90 31.70 -1.59
N THR A 721 -24.64 31.51 -2.00
CA THR A 721 -23.71 30.60 -1.29
C THR A 721 -23.16 31.33 -0.07
N ILE A 722 -23.35 30.81 1.14
CA ILE A 722 -22.88 31.48 2.36
C ILE A 722 -21.57 30.91 2.85
N GLY A 723 -20.63 31.82 3.12
CA GLY A 723 -19.39 31.54 3.80
C GLY A 723 -18.33 30.84 2.95
N ASN A 724 -18.42 30.92 1.63
CA ASN A 724 -17.27 30.69 0.77
C ASN A 724 -16.29 31.85 0.95
N THR A 725 -15.00 31.55 0.89
CA THR A 725 -13.92 32.50 1.14
C THR A 725 -12.85 32.41 0.06
N ALA A 726 -12.20 33.52 -0.24
CA ALA A 726 -11.07 33.58 -1.18
C ALA A 726 -10.08 34.65 -0.73
N LEU A 727 -8.79 34.39 -0.94
CA LEU A 727 -7.71 35.33 -0.70
C LEU A 727 -7.32 35.99 -2.02
N TYR A 728 -7.30 37.33 -2.07
CA TYR A 728 -6.82 38.08 -3.21
C TYR A 728 -5.33 38.39 -3.05
N ASP A 729 -4.48 37.43 -3.40
CA ASP A 729 -3.02 37.54 -3.39
C ASP A 729 -2.44 37.63 -4.80
N ASP A 730 -1.12 37.62 -4.94
CA ASP A 730 -0.41 37.76 -6.22
C ASP A 730 -0.67 36.61 -7.22
N SER A 731 -1.29 35.50 -6.79
CA SER A 731 -1.68 34.42 -7.71
C SER A 731 -2.86 34.79 -8.62
N VAL A 732 -3.66 35.79 -8.22
CA VAL A 732 -4.81 36.24 -9.00
C VAL A 732 -4.37 37.19 -10.12
N LYS A 733 -4.62 36.81 -11.37
CA LYS A 733 -4.13 37.54 -12.56
C LYS A 733 -4.74 38.93 -12.83
N PHE A 734 -5.81 39.30 -12.15
CA PHE A 734 -6.54 40.55 -12.41
C PHE A 734 -6.21 41.58 -11.34
N ASP A 735 -5.91 42.81 -11.74
CA ASP A 735 -5.54 43.88 -10.80
C ASP A 735 -6.72 44.78 -10.39
N HIS A 736 -7.70 44.91 -11.27
CA HIS A 736 -8.88 45.76 -11.09
C HIS A 736 -10.11 44.88 -10.84
N ILE A 737 -10.44 44.63 -9.57
CA ILE A 737 -11.57 43.75 -9.21
C ILE A 737 -12.53 44.47 -8.26
N ARG A 738 -13.83 44.29 -8.52
CA ARG A 738 -14.91 44.63 -7.58
C ARG A 738 -15.77 43.44 -7.22
N ILE A 739 -16.35 43.51 -6.03
CA ILE A 739 -17.34 42.53 -5.54
C ILE A 739 -18.77 43.06 -5.67
N ASN A 740 -19.70 42.14 -5.92
CA ASN A 740 -21.12 42.43 -5.80
C ASN A 740 -21.59 42.62 -4.34
N SER A 741 -22.84 43.05 -4.18
CA SER A 741 -23.45 43.37 -2.88
C SER A 741 -23.74 42.17 -1.95
N GLY A 742 -23.51 40.94 -2.43
CA GLY A 742 -23.71 39.68 -1.72
C GLY A 742 -22.43 39.13 -1.07
N MET A 743 -21.35 39.92 -1.03
CA MET A 743 -20.05 39.55 -0.49
C MET A 743 -19.50 40.66 0.41
N LEU A 744 -18.52 40.32 1.23
CA LEU A 744 -17.77 41.26 2.07
C LEU A 744 -16.28 41.12 1.79
N ILE A 745 -15.57 42.24 1.85
CA ILE A 745 -14.11 42.30 1.89
C ILE A 745 -13.67 42.48 3.34
N PHE A 746 -12.72 41.66 3.75
CA PHE A 746 -11.97 41.80 4.99
C PHE A 746 -10.55 42.23 4.65
N ARG A 747 -10.19 43.45 5.04
CA ARG A 747 -8.87 44.04 4.77
C ARG A 747 -8.04 44.09 6.04
N PRO A 748 -7.10 43.17 6.25
CA PRO A 748 -6.31 43.10 7.47
C PRO A 748 -5.24 44.20 7.57
N ASP A 749 -5.00 44.68 8.79
CA ASP A 749 -3.77 45.39 9.15
C ASP A 749 -2.65 44.35 9.25
N THR A 750 -1.87 44.22 8.18
CA THR A 750 -0.83 43.19 8.03
C THR A 750 0.30 43.29 9.05
N SER A 751 0.41 44.42 9.77
CA SER A 751 1.33 44.54 10.92
C SER A 751 0.88 43.76 12.16
N LYS A 752 -0.35 43.25 12.18
CA LYS A 752 -0.96 42.54 13.32
C LYS A 752 -1.67 41.25 12.94
N LEU A 753 -2.18 41.14 11.71
CA LEU A 753 -2.95 39.99 11.24
C LEU A 753 -2.59 39.64 9.80
N LEU A 754 -2.17 38.41 9.56
CA LEU A 754 -1.87 37.92 8.22
C LEU A 754 -3.17 37.63 7.45
N SER A 755 -3.19 38.01 6.17
CA SER A 755 -4.29 37.70 5.26
C SER A 755 -4.52 36.20 5.11
N SER A 756 -3.45 35.41 5.01
CA SER A 756 -3.51 33.94 4.93
C SER A 756 -4.07 33.31 6.21
N TYR A 757 -3.68 33.83 7.38
CA TYR A 757 -4.25 33.38 8.65
C TYR A 757 -5.76 33.67 8.72
N LEU A 758 -6.19 34.88 8.35
CA LEU A 758 -7.60 35.23 8.30
C LEU A 758 -8.39 34.37 7.30
N PHE A 759 -7.81 34.11 6.13
CA PHE A 759 -8.37 33.22 5.12
C PHE A 759 -8.60 31.80 5.66
N HIS A 760 -7.58 31.20 6.29
CA HIS A 760 -7.72 29.86 6.90
C HIS A 760 -8.64 29.85 8.12
N PHE A 761 -8.71 30.95 8.87
CA PHE A 761 -9.68 31.09 9.96
C PHE A 761 -11.12 31.01 9.43
N PHE A 762 -11.43 31.64 8.29
CA PHE A 762 -12.76 31.50 7.67
C PHE A 762 -13.07 30.11 7.14
N GLN A 763 -12.05 29.29 6.87
CA GLN A 763 -12.20 27.88 6.50
C GLN A 763 -12.33 26.94 7.71
N SER A 764 -11.98 27.42 8.91
CA SER A 764 -11.91 26.61 10.13
C SER A 764 -13.27 26.24 10.68
N GLU A 765 -13.31 25.12 11.41
CA GLU A 765 -14.50 24.68 12.14
C GLU A 765 -14.98 25.71 13.17
N THR A 766 -14.05 26.40 13.82
CA THR A 766 -14.32 27.45 14.81
C THR A 766 -15.18 28.57 14.24
N PHE A 767 -14.88 29.02 13.02
CA PHE A 767 -15.70 30.05 12.37
C PHE A 767 -17.00 29.47 11.82
N ARG A 768 -16.99 28.24 11.32
CA ARG A 768 -18.20 27.58 10.80
C ARG A 768 -19.31 27.50 11.84
N VAL A 769 -19.00 27.08 13.06
CA VAL A 769 -19.95 27.00 14.18
C VAL A 769 -20.53 28.38 14.51
N GLN A 770 -19.68 29.42 14.56
CA GLN A 770 -20.13 30.78 14.81
C GLN A 770 -21.04 31.30 13.69
N ARG A 771 -20.66 31.03 12.43
CA ARG A 771 -21.43 31.42 11.24
C ARG A 771 -22.81 30.77 11.24
N GLU A 772 -22.89 29.46 11.48
CA GLU A 772 -24.16 28.71 11.53
C GLU A 772 -25.12 29.26 12.60
N ALA A 773 -24.59 29.72 13.74
CA ALA A 773 -25.40 30.39 14.78
C ALA A 773 -25.87 31.80 14.38
N ILE A 774 -25.22 32.46 13.41
CA ILE A 774 -25.50 33.84 12.99
C ILE A 774 -26.43 33.92 11.77
N VAL A 775 -26.47 32.88 10.93
CA VAL A 775 -27.28 32.86 9.70
C VAL A 775 -28.76 33.02 10.03
N SER A 776 -29.46 33.85 9.24
CA SER A 776 -30.89 34.13 9.40
C SER A 776 -31.64 34.02 8.07
N GLY A 777 -32.94 33.68 8.13
CA GLY A 777 -33.84 33.59 6.97
C GLY A 777 -34.00 32.17 6.41
N ALA A 778 -35.20 31.57 6.54
CA ALA A 778 -35.46 30.17 6.17
C ALA A 778 -35.52 29.93 4.64
N ALA A 779 -36.02 30.89 3.86
CA ALA A 779 -36.15 30.77 2.40
C ALA A 779 -34.98 31.40 1.62
N GLN A 780 -34.32 32.40 2.20
CA GLN A 780 -33.12 33.05 1.64
C GLN A 780 -32.12 33.31 2.76
N PRO A 781 -31.23 32.34 3.03
CA PRO A 781 -30.20 32.49 4.04
C PRO A 781 -29.36 33.74 3.79
N GLN A 782 -29.02 34.46 4.85
CA GLN A 782 -28.11 35.61 4.79
C GLN A 782 -27.22 35.71 6.04
N LEU A 783 -26.04 36.31 5.89
CA LEU A 783 -25.11 36.62 6.98
C LEU A 783 -25.05 38.15 7.20
N PRO A 784 -25.87 38.72 8.12
CA PRO A 784 -25.93 40.15 8.31
C PRO A 784 -24.63 40.68 8.96
N ILE A 785 -24.06 41.76 8.39
CA ILE A 785 -22.82 42.38 8.89
C ILE A 785 -22.92 42.69 10.39
N ARG A 786 -24.06 43.22 10.86
CA ARG A 786 -24.28 43.55 12.27
C ARG A 786 -24.05 42.37 13.22
N ASN A 787 -24.47 41.17 12.81
CA ASN A 787 -24.32 39.98 13.62
C ASN A 787 -22.90 39.39 13.44
N LEU A 788 -22.35 39.50 12.23
CA LEU A 788 -20.98 39.07 11.94
C LEU A 788 -19.94 39.86 12.73
N SER A 789 -20.17 41.14 13.02
CA SER A 789 -19.31 41.95 13.89
C SER A 789 -19.15 41.38 15.31
N GLN A 790 -20.06 40.50 15.76
CA GLN A 790 -19.98 39.84 17.07
C GLN A 790 -19.22 38.50 17.03
N ALA A 791 -18.88 38.00 15.83
CA ALA A 791 -18.03 36.83 15.70
C ALA A 791 -16.65 37.11 16.32
N LYS A 792 -16.00 36.06 16.82
CA LYS A 792 -14.74 36.13 17.55
C LYS A 792 -13.62 35.53 16.73
N ILE A 793 -12.46 36.17 16.77
CA ILE A 793 -11.21 35.71 16.15
C ILE A 793 -10.08 35.70 17.19
N PRO A 794 -9.30 34.61 17.31
CA PRO A 794 -8.08 34.61 18.09
C PRO A 794 -6.95 35.33 17.34
N LEU A 795 -6.20 36.16 18.07
CA LEU A 795 -5.10 36.99 17.56
C LEU A 795 -3.78 36.61 18.24
N PRO A 796 -3.13 35.50 17.85
CA PRO A 796 -1.79 35.17 18.31
C PRO A 796 -0.73 36.11 17.72
N PRO A 797 0.51 36.12 18.25
CA PRO A 797 1.62 36.86 17.65
C PRO A 797 1.83 36.50 16.16
N LEU A 798 2.31 37.45 15.36
CA LEU A 798 2.51 37.24 13.90
C LEU A 798 3.37 36.01 13.59
N ALA A 799 4.44 35.76 14.35
CA ALA A 799 5.28 34.58 14.15
C ALA A 799 4.50 33.26 14.36
N THR A 800 3.58 33.24 15.33
CA THR A 800 2.68 32.10 15.57
C THR A 800 1.65 31.98 14.46
N GLN A 801 1.10 33.08 13.94
CA GLN A 801 0.22 33.05 12.77
C GLN A 801 0.93 32.45 11.55
N GLN A 802 2.20 32.83 11.29
CA GLN A 802 3.01 32.27 10.20
C GLN A 802 3.22 30.77 10.34
N ALA A 803 3.54 30.30 11.56
CA ALA A 803 3.71 28.88 11.83
C ALA A 803 2.41 28.08 11.58
N ILE A 804 1.27 28.59 12.06
CA ILE A 804 -0.05 27.98 11.85
C ILE A 804 -0.39 27.91 10.36
N VAL A 805 -0.17 29.00 9.62
CA VAL A 805 -0.41 29.04 8.17
C VAL A 805 0.46 28.01 7.46
N ALA A 806 1.77 27.97 7.76
CA ALA A 806 2.68 27.02 7.11
C ALA A 806 2.30 25.55 7.38
N GLU A 807 1.83 25.24 8.59
CA GLU A 807 1.32 23.92 8.94
C GLU A 807 0.05 23.57 8.16
N ILE A 808 -0.93 24.48 8.13
CA ILE A 808 -2.19 24.30 7.38
C ILE A 808 -1.93 24.14 5.87
N GLU A 809 -1.05 24.93 5.28
CA GLU A 809 -0.70 24.83 3.86
C GLU A 809 0.01 23.51 3.52
N ALA A 810 0.86 23.01 4.43
CA ALA A 810 1.48 21.70 4.30
C ALA A 810 0.43 20.57 4.35
N GLU A 811 -0.53 20.65 5.29
CA GLU A 811 -1.65 19.70 5.37
C GLU A 811 -2.55 19.77 4.13
N GLN A 812 -2.91 20.98 3.67
CA GLN A 812 -3.73 21.19 2.48
C GLN A 812 -3.07 20.62 1.22
N THR A 813 -1.73 20.64 1.13
CA THR A 813 -1.00 20.01 0.03
C THR A 813 -1.21 18.49 0.02
N LEU A 814 -1.18 17.84 1.20
CA LEU A 814 -1.47 16.41 1.32
C LEU A 814 -2.94 16.09 1.01
N VAL A 815 -3.86 16.93 1.47
CA VAL A 815 -5.29 16.80 1.19
C VAL A 815 -5.57 16.95 -0.30
N ALA A 816 -4.98 17.94 -0.96
CA ALA A 816 -5.14 18.18 -2.40
C ALA A 816 -4.65 17.00 -3.26
N ALA A 817 -3.61 16.29 -2.83
CA ALA A 817 -3.12 15.09 -3.50
C ALA A 817 -4.17 13.96 -3.59
N ASN A 818 -5.20 13.97 -2.73
CA ASN A 818 -6.32 13.03 -2.81
C ASN A 818 -7.16 13.22 -4.09
N ARG A 819 -7.21 14.43 -4.67
CA ARG A 819 -7.89 14.65 -5.97
C ARG A 819 -7.21 13.88 -7.09
N GLU A 820 -5.88 13.96 -7.15
CA GLU A 820 -5.09 13.20 -8.13
C GLU A 820 -5.19 11.68 -7.88
N LEU A 821 -5.25 11.28 -6.61
CA LEU A 821 -5.45 9.89 -6.22
C LEU A 821 -6.78 9.35 -6.76
N ILE A 822 -7.88 10.11 -6.60
CA ILE A 822 -9.20 9.77 -7.14
C ILE A 822 -9.12 9.56 -8.65
N GLU A 823 -8.60 10.54 -9.40
CA GLU A 823 -8.49 10.44 -10.87
C GLU A 823 -7.67 9.22 -11.33
N ARG A 824 -6.56 8.93 -10.64
CA ARG A 824 -5.70 7.77 -10.95
C ARG A 824 -6.43 6.45 -10.74
N PHE A 825 -7.19 6.32 -9.65
CA PHE A 825 -7.92 5.08 -9.35
C PHE A 825 -9.17 4.94 -10.20
N GLU A 826 -9.84 6.04 -10.57
CA GLU A 826 -10.91 6.03 -11.57
C GLU A 826 -10.37 5.52 -12.93
N LYS A 827 -9.19 5.98 -13.36
CA LYS A 827 -8.51 5.44 -14.56
C LYS A 827 -8.18 3.95 -14.44
N LYS A 828 -7.83 3.44 -13.26
CA LYS A 828 -7.60 1.99 -13.05
C LYS A 828 -8.89 1.18 -13.19
N ILE A 829 -10.01 1.68 -12.66
CA ILE A 829 -11.32 1.07 -12.88
C ILE A 829 -11.62 1.04 -14.38
N GLN A 830 -11.44 2.16 -15.09
CA GLN A 830 -11.63 2.21 -16.55
C GLN A 830 -10.72 1.23 -17.29
N SER A 831 -9.44 1.13 -16.90
CA SER A 831 -8.51 0.17 -17.51
C SER A 831 -8.89 -1.29 -17.23
N THR A 832 -9.42 -1.57 -16.05
CA THR A 832 -9.94 -2.90 -15.69
C THR A 832 -11.13 -3.26 -16.56
N LEU A 833 -12.07 -2.33 -16.73
CA LEU A 833 -13.22 -2.52 -17.60
C LEU A 833 -12.80 -2.64 -19.07
N ALA A 834 -11.94 -1.76 -19.59
CA ALA A 834 -11.39 -1.84 -20.93
C ALA A 834 -10.77 -3.23 -21.21
N ARG A 835 -10.00 -3.76 -20.26
CA ARG A 835 -9.45 -5.12 -20.32
C ARG A 835 -10.52 -6.21 -20.42
N VAL A 836 -11.68 -6.04 -19.78
CA VAL A 836 -12.81 -6.98 -19.86
C VAL A 836 -13.52 -6.85 -21.21
N TRP A 837 -13.69 -5.63 -21.71
CA TRP A 837 -14.23 -5.33 -23.05
C TRP A 837 -13.28 -5.70 -24.20
N GLY A 838 -12.00 -5.92 -23.90
CA GLY A 838 -10.98 -6.27 -24.90
C GLY A 838 -10.41 -5.05 -25.65
N GLU A 839 -10.48 -3.86 -25.03
CA GLU A 839 -9.99 -2.57 -25.54
C GLU A 839 -8.53 -2.26 -25.17
#